data_AF-A0A428PCW0-F1
#
_entry.id   AF-A0A428PCW0-F1
#
_cell.length_a   1.000
_cell.length_b   1.000
_cell.length_c   1.000
_cell.angle_alpha   90.00
_cell.angle_beta   90.00
_cell.angle_gamma   90.00
#
_symmetry.space_group_name_H-M   'P 1'
#
loop_
_entity.id
_entity.type
_entity.pdbx_description
1 polymer ?
#
loop_
_entity_poly.entity_id
_entity_poly.type
_entity_poly.pdbx_seq_one_letter_code
_entity_poly.pdbx_strand_id
1 'polypeptide(L)'
;MTIIKLQPEAAPGQVNGNDTNHAKAWAQEKLSQMTLEEKVLLLSGEDLWRTHPIPRLGISRIKTSDGPVGVRGGIFTDGVSAASAPTGVSLAATWDKQVIKDVCQVLIAEAKSKEVDVLLGPTVCIPRTPLGGRNFEAYSEDPFLTGKLAATFINTIQEAGIGTCVKHFVANDQETRRFFIDEKIPDRALREIALQPFQIAIRDSNPWSVMTAYNKVNGTFCSGHDFLLQDVLRKEWGWDGLVMSDWFGTNSVVPSVKAGLDLEMPGPIRRRGKHLIEAFRQGLVDESFIDASATRVLELLHKTGKSSIPDWKEGQEKADDLPEHRKILRRAATEGIVLLKNSTNILPLSDLNGKTIAVVGPNAARSVATGGGSSNLAPHYRTTPYESIKSQVMEKAPTAKVQTHAGILTHRYTPLVDPAIMRNPETGKPGFLLSFYRNMSHSGEPFMVENRPSSHLVCYDGLPPELTTGERYSYRGKSIITPKTTGLHEFSLSSCGPGKLILDGKVLIDIDRHWWSPKSALFMSYGSPEERVQVHMQAGKEYEVVLESISREPKPYDLDFMAELEREEVQDGGRIGFMENPGDLEKYFHDGVNMARDSDIAIVVVGKDHEWETETSDMVSMDLPGRSNEFIEAVVKVNPNTIVVNQTGSPITMPWSEEVPAIIQAWYQGQELGNSLADVLLGATNPSGKLPITFPKRIEDNPSYGNHPGENDIVHYGEGIYSGYRFYDLRKIDPLFPFGAGLSYTTFSYSNIQLSGDVLPSNGEIEVTVDVINTGDRDGKEIVQFYINQVNPRLGRPVRELKGWDKVFVRAGETVTARATLDKVSVSYWDDAVNKWVIEGDAEFHVTAAKDSRDEGVTATFRSPKAFQWIN
;
A
#
# COMPACT_ATOMS: atom_id res chain seq x y z
N MET A 1 -42.89 6.05 -18.93
CA MET A 1 -42.89 5.42 -17.59
C MET A 1 -43.43 4.00 -17.74
N THR A 2 -42.53 3.03 -17.91
CA THR A 2 -42.87 1.61 -17.88
C THR A 2 -41.99 1.01 -16.79
N ILE A 3 -42.63 0.61 -15.71
CA ILE A 3 -42.00 0.13 -14.47
C ILE A 3 -41.53 -1.30 -14.72
N ILE A 4 -40.21 -1.51 -14.78
CA ILE A 4 -39.61 -2.84 -14.68
C ILE A 4 -39.51 -3.14 -13.18
N LYS A 5 -40.29 -4.12 -12.70
CA LYS A 5 -40.20 -4.65 -11.35
C LYS A 5 -38.89 -5.43 -11.20
N LEU A 6 -37.97 -4.91 -10.40
CA LEU A 6 -36.85 -5.67 -9.86
C LEU A 6 -37.38 -6.68 -8.83
N GLN A 7 -36.91 -7.93 -8.91
CA GLN A 7 -37.16 -8.96 -7.90
C GLN A 7 -36.44 -8.60 -6.58
N PRO A 8 -36.93 -9.10 -5.43
CA PRO A 8 -36.42 -8.67 -4.13
C PRO A 8 -34.98 -9.18 -3.89
N GLU A 9 -34.16 -8.27 -3.37
CA GLU A 9 -32.79 -8.48 -2.93
C GLU A 9 -32.71 -9.58 -1.85
N ALA A 10 -31.74 -10.48 -1.99
CA ALA A 10 -31.32 -11.35 -0.90
C ALA A 10 -30.47 -10.55 0.11
N ALA A 11 -30.57 -10.89 1.39
CA ALA A 11 -29.83 -10.22 2.47
C ALA A 11 -28.30 -10.28 2.27
N PRO A 12 -27.54 -9.27 2.73
CA PRO A 12 -26.09 -9.20 2.52
C PRO A 12 -25.38 -10.25 3.37
N GLY A 13 -24.41 -10.97 2.79
CA GLY A 13 -23.48 -11.84 3.53
C GLY A 13 -23.59 -13.35 3.26
N GLN A 14 -24.43 -13.81 2.34
CA GLN A 14 -24.33 -15.18 1.82
C GLN A 14 -23.79 -15.14 0.40
N VAL A 15 -22.54 -15.59 0.21
CA VAL A 15 -22.11 -16.13 -1.09
C VAL A 15 -23.18 -17.13 -1.48
N ASN A 16 -23.86 -16.90 -2.60
CA ASN A 16 -24.99 -17.71 -3.03
C ASN A 16 -24.49 -19.16 -3.12
N GLY A 17 -24.87 -20.04 -2.18
CA GLY A 17 -24.32 -21.40 -2.08
C GLY A 17 -24.52 -22.22 -3.36
N ASN A 18 -25.49 -21.83 -4.18
CA ASN A 18 -25.70 -22.37 -5.53
C ASN A 18 -24.55 -22.04 -6.49
N ASP A 19 -23.96 -20.84 -6.42
CA ASP A 19 -22.91 -20.39 -7.34
C ASP A 19 -21.57 -21.09 -7.06
N THR A 20 -21.21 -21.29 -5.79
CA THR A 20 -20.00 -22.06 -5.44
C THR A 20 -20.10 -23.53 -5.84
N ASN A 21 -21.27 -24.15 -5.67
CA ASN A 21 -21.49 -25.53 -6.11
C ASN A 21 -21.47 -25.66 -7.65
N HIS A 22 -22.00 -24.66 -8.36
CA HIS A 22 -21.90 -24.60 -9.82
C HIS A 22 -20.46 -24.42 -10.30
N ALA A 23 -19.69 -23.54 -9.66
CA ALA A 23 -18.26 -23.36 -9.94
C ALA A 23 -17.49 -24.68 -9.78
N LYS A 24 -17.71 -25.40 -8.67
CA LYS A 24 -17.10 -26.71 -8.39
C LYS A 24 -17.47 -27.76 -9.44
N ALA A 25 -18.75 -27.86 -9.79
CA ALA A 25 -19.22 -28.82 -10.79
C ALA A 25 -18.63 -28.51 -12.18
N TRP A 26 -18.61 -27.23 -12.57
CA TRP A 26 -18.01 -26.80 -13.84
C TRP A 26 -16.50 -27.08 -13.88
N ALA A 27 -15.79 -26.75 -12.79
CA ALA A 27 -14.35 -27.02 -12.69
C ALA A 27 -14.05 -28.51 -12.82
N GLN A 28 -14.80 -29.39 -12.15
CA GLN A 28 -14.64 -30.84 -12.25
C GLN A 28 -14.90 -31.36 -13.68
N GLU A 29 -15.94 -30.87 -14.34
CA GLU A 29 -16.27 -31.23 -15.73
C GLU A 29 -15.10 -30.87 -16.65
N LYS A 30 -14.54 -29.67 -16.54
CA LYS A 30 -13.41 -29.21 -17.36
C LYS A 30 -12.13 -29.96 -17.05
N LEU A 31 -11.82 -30.15 -15.76
CA LEU A 31 -10.63 -30.87 -15.32
C LEU A 31 -10.57 -32.30 -15.87
N SER A 32 -11.71 -33.01 -15.90
CA SER A 32 -11.79 -34.38 -16.42
C SER A 32 -11.48 -34.50 -17.93
N GLN A 33 -11.52 -33.39 -18.66
CA GLN A 33 -11.27 -33.33 -20.10
C GLN A 33 -9.84 -32.87 -20.43
N MET A 34 -9.06 -32.43 -19.44
CA MET A 34 -7.72 -31.88 -19.63
C MET A 34 -6.65 -32.96 -19.73
N THR A 35 -5.60 -32.67 -20.50
CA THR A 35 -4.33 -33.39 -20.37
C THR A 35 -3.53 -32.89 -19.16
N LEU A 36 -2.50 -33.64 -18.75
CA LEU A 36 -1.58 -33.18 -17.71
C LEU A 36 -0.94 -31.84 -18.05
N GLU A 37 -0.49 -31.67 -19.30
CA GLU A 37 0.16 -30.46 -19.78
C GLU A 37 -0.77 -29.25 -19.66
N GLU A 38 -2.05 -29.41 -19.98
CA GLU A 38 -3.06 -28.37 -19.83
C GLU A 38 -3.36 -28.02 -18.37
N LYS A 39 -3.45 -29.03 -17.50
CA LYS A 39 -3.60 -28.80 -16.04
C LYS A 39 -2.42 -28.01 -15.50
N VAL A 40 -1.20 -28.40 -15.86
CA VAL A 40 0.04 -27.73 -15.44
C VAL A 40 0.13 -26.31 -16.02
N LEU A 41 -0.33 -26.09 -17.26
CA LEU A 41 -0.35 -24.78 -17.90
C LEU A 41 -1.19 -23.76 -17.12
N LEU A 42 -2.31 -24.18 -16.54
CA LEU A 42 -3.19 -23.31 -15.74
C LEU A 42 -2.57 -22.86 -14.41
N LEU A 43 -1.53 -23.55 -13.93
CA LEU A 43 -0.92 -23.24 -12.63
C LEU A 43 0.07 -22.07 -12.70
N SER A 44 0.12 -21.34 -13.81
CA SER A 44 1.01 -20.20 -14.02
C SER A 44 0.37 -19.09 -14.85
N GLY A 45 0.83 -17.86 -14.66
CA GLY A 45 0.53 -16.74 -15.54
C GLY A 45 1.11 -16.94 -16.94
N GLU A 46 0.40 -16.45 -17.97
CA GLU A 46 0.95 -16.33 -19.32
C GLU A 46 1.91 -15.15 -19.43
N ASP A 47 1.51 -14.01 -18.87
CA ASP A 47 2.25 -12.76 -18.88
C ASP A 47 2.26 -12.13 -17.47
N LEU A 48 2.58 -10.84 -17.39
CA LEU A 48 2.61 -10.13 -16.10
C LEU A 48 1.27 -10.15 -15.36
N TRP A 49 0.13 -10.26 -16.04
CA TRP A 49 -1.19 -9.97 -15.48
C TRP A 49 -2.26 -11.01 -15.80
N ARG A 50 -2.05 -11.87 -16.81
CA ARG A 50 -3.06 -12.76 -17.37
C ARG A 50 -2.72 -14.21 -17.15
N THR A 51 -3.72 -15.03 -16.90
CA THR A 51 -3.58 -16.50 -16.91
C THR A 51 -3.60 -17.06 -18.33
N HIS A 52 -3.12 -18.29 -18.50
CA HIS A 52 -3.22 -19.01 -19.76
C HIS A 52 -4.68 -19.42 -20.09
N PRO A 53 -5.07 -19.41 -21.38
CA PRO A 53 -6.35 -19.94 -21.83
C PRO A 53 -6.19 -21.41 -22.26
N ILE A 54 -7.32 -22.13 -22.35
CA ILE A 54 -7.39 -23.44 -23.04
C ILE A 54 -8.58 -23.40 -24.01
N PRO A 55 -8.39 -22.86 -25.23
CA PRO A 55 -9.50 -22.61 -26.15
C PRO A 55 -10.33 -23.84 -26.50
N ARG A 56 -9.71 -25.03 -26.66
CA ARG A 56 -10.46 -26.26 -27.01
C ARG A 56 -11.50 -26.66 -25.96
N LEU A 57 -11.30 -26.25 -24.71
CA LEU A 57 -12.18 -26.56 -23.58
C LEU A 57 -13.09 -25.38 -23.23
N GLY A 58 -12.95 -24.25 -23.94
CA GLY A 58 -13.67 -23.02 -23.66
C GLY A 58 -13.21 -22.33 -22.37
N ILE A 59 -11.93 -22.46 -22.02
CA ILE A 59 -11.34 -21.82 -20.84
C ILE A 59 -10.65 -20.54 -21.30
N SER A 60 -11.13 -19.41 -20.78
CA SER A 60 -10.59 -18.10 -21.08
C SER A 60 -9.49 -17.68 -20.08
N ARG A 61 -9.21 -16.39 -20.03
CA ARG A 61 -8.18 -15.77 -19.20
C ARG A 61 -8.83 -15.07 -18.03
N ILE A 62 -8.12 -15.06 -16.91
CA ILE A 62 -8.32 -14.11 -15.82
C ILE A 62 -7.30 -13.01 -16.01
N LYS A 63 -7.73 -11.76 -15.96
CA LYS A 63 -6.87 -10.58 -15.87
C LYS A 63 -6.81 -10.10 -14.42
N THR A 64 -5.59 -10.01 -13.90
CA THR A 64 -5.28 -9.39 -12.62
C THR A 64 -4.81 -7.96 -12.81
N SER A 65 -4.94 -7.13 -11.77
CA SER A 65 -4.29 -5.81 -11.74
C SER A 65 -4.05 -5.38 -10.30
N ASP A 66 -2.95 -4.66 -10.06
CA ASP A 66 -2.79 -3.92 -8.82
C ASP A 66 -3.73 -2.71 -8.77
N GLY A 67 -4.20 -2.28 -7.61
CA GLY A 67 -3.97 -2.87 -6.30
C GLY A 67 -4.89 -2.22 -5.26
N PRO A 68 -4.43 -2.02 -4.01
CA PRO A 68 -5.33 -1.69 -2.91
C PRO A 68 -5.96 -0.28 -2.96
N VAL A 69 -5.40 0.66 -3.74
CA VAL A 69 -5.79 2.09 -3.72
C VAL A 69 -5.96 2.72 -5.12
N GLY A 70 -6.27 1.87 -6.10
CA GLY A 70 -6.57 2.22 -7.49
C GLY A 70 -6.29 1.04 -8.42
N VAL A 71 -6.91 1.01 -9.60
CA VAL A 71 -6.75 -0.11 -10.56
C VAL A 71 -5.85 0.34 -11.71
N ARG A 72 -4.58 -0.06 -11.69
CA ARG A 72 -3.58 0.42 -12.65
C ARG A 72 -3.84 -0.08 -14.08
N GLY A 73 -4.42 -1.26 -14.22
CA GLY A 73 -4.57 -1.96 -15.51
C GLY A 73 -3.48 -3.01 -15.76
N GLY A 74 -3.38 -3.45 -17.01
CA GLY A 74 -2.48 -4.50 -17.49
C GLY A 74 -1.14 -3.97 -18.02
N ILE A 75 -0.79 -2.72 -17.71
CA ILE A 75 0.49 -2.08 -18.08
C ILE A 75 1.05 -1.40 -16.82
N PHE A 76 2.32 -1.64 -16.50
CA PHE A 76 2.94 -1.13 -15.27
C PHE A 76 3.37 0.34 -15.42
N THR A 77 4.17 0.65 -16.45
CA THR A 77 4.70 1.99 -16.73
C THR A 77 4.00 2.58 -17.95
N ASP A 78 3.62 3.85 -17.87
CA ASP A 78 2.95 4.58 -18.97
C ASP A 78 1.61 3.96 -19.44
N GLY A 79 0.93 3.21 -18.55
CA GLY A 79 -0.41 2.69 -18.77
C GLY A 79 -1.51 3.76 -18.76
N VAL A 80 -2.75 3.34 -19.00
CA VAL A 80 -3.92 4.23 -18.95
C VAL A 80 -4.10 4.78 -17.53
N SER A 81 -4.34 6.09 -17.40
CA SER A 81 -4.53 6.70 -16.08
C SER A 81 -5.73 6.10 -15.33
N ALA A 82 -5.67 6.11 -14.01
CA ALA A 82 -6.68 5.55 -13.14
C ALA A 82 -7.05 6.49 -11.99
N ALA A 83 -8.17 6.21 -11.33
CA ALA A 83 -8.56 6.90 -10.12
C ALA A 83 -7.59 6.54 -8.98
N SER A 84 -6.91 7.53 -8.40
CA SER A 84 -5.96 7.35 -7.30
C SER A 84 -6.63 7.71 -5.97
N ALA A 85 -6.89 6.69 -5.15
CA ALA A 85 -7.50 6.83 -3.83
C ALA A 85 -6.46 7.15 -2.75
N PRO A 86 -6.90 7.62 -1.56
CA PRO A 86 -6.05 7.67 -0.39
C PRO A 86 -5.39 6.31 -0.10
N THR A 87 -4.16 6.37 0.40
CA THR A 87 -3.37 5.19 0.78
C THR A 87 -4.03 4.39 1.92
N GLY A 88 -3.65 3.12 2.09
CA GLY A 88 -4.25 2.22 3.09
C GLY A 88 -4.28 2.83 4.48
N VAL A 89 -3.16 3.40 4.92
CA VAL A 89 -3.06 4.05 6.23
C VAL A 89 -3.99 5.27 6.36
N SER A 90 -4.18 6.03 5.27
CA SER A 90 -5.12 7.15 5.24
C SER A 90 -6.57 6.67 5.33
N LEU A 91 -6.91 5.61 4.58
CA LEU A 91 -8.24 4.99 4.63
C LEU A 91 -8.53 4.40 6.01
N ALA A 92 -7.54 3.78 6.66
CA ALA A 92 -7.67 3.29 8.02
C ALA A 92 -7.84 4.43 9.02
N ALA A 93 -7.19 5.58 8.81
CA ALA A 93 -7.35 6.76 9.65
C ALA A 93 -8.78 7.32 9.63
N THR A 94 -9.61 6.95 8.65
CA THR A 94 -11.03 7.30 8.64
C THR A 94 -11.86 6.53 9.67
N TRP A 95 -11.41 5.33 10.05
CA TRP A 95 -12.16 4.33 10.83
C TRP A 95 -13.60 4.13 10.33
N ASP A 96 -13.86 4.32 9.03
CA ASP A 96 -15.23 4.37 8.50
C ASP A 96 -15.42 3.33 7.41
N LYS A 97 -16.19 2.28 7.73
CA LYS A 97 -16.55 1.21 6.80
C LYS A 97 -17.33 1.76 5.59
N GLN A 98 -18.11 2.83 5.76
CA GLN A 98 -18.83 3.45 4.65
C GLN A 98 -17.86 4.20 3.71
N VAL A 99 -16.81 4.82 4.24
CA VAL A 99 -15.76 5.41 3.39
C VAL A 99 -15.05 4.32 2.58
N ILE A 100 -14.72 3.17 3.18
CA ILE A 100 -14.15 2.04 2.44
C ILE A 100 -15.10 1.57 1.32
N LYS A 101 -16.38 1.36 1.63
CA LYS A 101 -17.39 0.95 0.63
C LYS A 101 -17.48 1.92 -0.53
N ASP A 102 -17.53 3.22 -0.26
CA ASP A 102 -17.66 4.25 -1.29
C ASP A 102 -16.41 4.31 -2.17
N VAL A 103 -15.20 4.20 -1.60
CA VAL A 103 -13.96 4.09 -2.37
C VAL A 103 -13.96 2.81 -3.22
N CYS A 104 -14.43 1.68 -2.67
CA CYS A 104 -14.57 0.44 -3.44
C CYS A 104 -15.51 0.60 -4.64
N GLN A 105 -16.56 1.44 -4.58
CA GLN A 105 -17.39 1.73 -5.77
C GLN A 105 -16.59 2.36 -6.91
N VAL A 106 -15.64 3.25 -6.58
CA VAL A 106 -14.72 3.83 -7.56
C VAL A 106 -13.80 2.73 -8.14
N LEU A 107 -13.25 1.86 -7.28
CA LEU A 107 -12.39 0.76 -7.71
C LEU A 107 -13.13 -0.26 -8.58
N ILE A 108 -14.41 -0.53 -8.30
CA ILE A 108 -15.27 -1.40 -9.12
C ILE A 108 -15.45 -0.82 -10.52
N ALA A 109 -15.72 0.48 -10.62
CA ALA A 109 -15.84 1.15 -11.91
C ALA A 109 -14.52 1.12 -12.70
N GLU A 110 -13.40 1.36 -12.02
CA GLU A 110 -12.06 1.29 -12.60
C GLU A 110 -11.66 -0.12 -13.05
N ALA A 111 -12.00 -1.16 -12.27
CA ALA A 111 -11.78 -2.54 -12.66
C ALA A 111 -12.59 -2.91 -13.90
N LYS A 112 -13.85 -2.47 -13.98
CA LYS A 112 -14.71 -2.68 -15.16
C LYS A 112 -14.21 -1.93 -16.39
N SER A 113 -13.76 -0.68 -16.24
CA SER A 113 -13.23 0.13 -17.36
C SER A 113 -11.92 -0.42 -17.93
N LYS A 114 -11.23 -1.28 -17.17
CA LYS A 114 -9.99 -1.96 -17.55
C LYS A 114 -10.16 -3.47 -17.72
N GLU A 115 -11.37 -3.99 -17.71
CA GLU A 115 -11.71 -5.43 -17.80
C GLU A 115 -10.89 -6.34 -16.86
N VAL A 116 -10.66 -5.86 -15.63
CA VAL A 116 -9.95 -6.58 -14.56
C VAL A 116 -10.92 -7.51 -13.83
N ASP A 117 -10.51 -8.77 -13.68
CA ASP A 117 -11.30 -9.82 -13.05
C ASP A 117 -10.92 -10.04 -11.60
N VAL A 118 -9.66 -9.78 -11.24
CA VAL A 118 -9.14 -9.91 -9.87
C VAL A 118 -8.28 -8.71 -9.51
N LEU A 119 -8.69 -7.99 -8.47
CA LEU A 119 -7.93 -6.89 -7.90
C LEU A 119 -6.94 -7.41 -6.85
N LEU A 120 -5.65 -7.05 -7.00
CA LEU A 120 -4.57 -7.48 -6.10
C LEU A 120 -4.51 -6.63 -4.83
N GLY A 121 -5.54 -6.77 -4.00
CA GLY A 121 -5.67 -6.13 -2.70
C GLY A 121 -6.87 -6.68 -1.93
N PRO A 122 -7.06 -6.26 -0.66
CA PRO A 122 -6.29 -5.23 0.04
C PRO A 122 -4.97 -5.77 0.64
N THR A 123 -4.07 -4.86 1.01
CA THR A 123 -2.82 -5.18 1.71
C THR A 123 -3.04 -5.09 3.22
N VAL A 124 -2.80 -6.19 3.95
CA VAL A 124 -3.16 -6.35 5.37
C VAL A 124 -1.98 -6.76 6.27
N CYS A 125 -0.75 -6.63 5.77
CA CYS A 125 0.46 -6.72 6.59
C CYS A 125 0.43 -5.70 7.74
N ILE A 126 1.18 -5.96 8.82
CA ILE A 126 1.15 -5.12 10.02
C ILE A 126 2.32 -4.12 9.96
N PRO A 127 2.07 -2.79 10.08
CA PRO A 127 3.10 -1.79 10.31
C PRO A 127 3.84 -1.99 11.64
N ARG A 128 4.73 -2.98 11.70
CA ARG A 128 5.48 -3.40 12.90
C ARG A 128 6.54 -2.37 13.29
N THR A 129 7.25 -1.86 12.29
CA THR A 129 8.31 -0.85 12.40
C THR A 129 7.85 0.44 11.72
N PRO A 130 8.16 1.65 12.23
CA PRO A 130 7.90 2.90 11.52
C PRO A 130 8.77 3.05 10.26
N LEU A 131 9.76 2.17 10.06
CA LEU A 131 10.68 2.20 8.93
C LEU A 131 10.18 1.39 7.71
N GLY A 132 9.08 0.65 7.84
CA GLY A 132 8.58 -0.25 6.80
C GLY A 132 8.28 0.49 5.48
N GLY A 133 8.87 0.02 4.38
CA GLY A 133 8.75 0.65 3.06
C GLY A 133 7.33 0.71 2.49
N ARG A 134 6.47 -0.23 2.91
CA ARG A 134 5.06 -0.35 2.48
C ARG A 134 4.04 -0.06 3.58
N ASN A 135 4.46 0.55 4.68
CA ASN A 135 3.54 0.96 5.74
C ASN A 135 2.38 1.84 5.22
N PHE A 136 2.66 2.68 4.23
CA PHE A 136 1.64 3.51 3.57
C PHE A 136 0.52 2.66 2.94
N GLU A 137 0.85 1.47 2.43
CA GLU A 137 -0.07 0.58 1.72
C GLU A 137 -0.93 -0.26 2.67
N ALA A 138 -0.41 -0.57 3.86
CA ALA A 138 -1.10 -1.27 4.93
C ALA A 138 -2.13 -0.37 5.64
N TYR A 139 -3.05 -0.97 6.43
CA TYR A 139 -4.08 -0.23 7.16
C TYR A 139 -3.59 0.28 8.52
N SER A 140 -3.29 -0.63 9.46
CA SER A 140 -3.09 -0.28 10.87
C SER A 140 -2.14 -1.26 11.56
N GLU A 141 -1.45 -0.77 12.61
CA GLU A 141 -0.69 -1.62 13.54
C GLU A 141 -1.61 -2.56 14.35
N ASP A 142 -2.92 -2.30 14.37
CA ASP A 142 -3.89 -3.13 15.06
C ASP A 142 -4.51 -4.18 14.12
N PRO A 143 -4.34 -5.48 14.42
CA PRO A 143 -4.83 -6.57 13.57
C PRO A 143 -6.36 -6.63 13.47
N PHE A 144 -7.10 -6.17 14.50
CA PHE A 144 -8.55 -6.18 14.49
C PHE A 144 -9.10 -5.10 13.55
N LEU A 145 -8.59 -3.86 13.66
CA LEU A 145 -8.95 -2.78 12.74
C LEU A 145 -8.62 -3.15 11.29
N THR A 146 -7.40 -3.63 11.04
CA THR A 146 -6.94 -4.07 9.72
C THR A 146 -7.85 -5.15 9.13
N GLY A 147 -8.15 -6.21 9.88
CA GLY A 147 -8.98 -7.32 9.40
C GLY A 147 -10.42 -6.90 9.09
N LYS A 148 -11.03 -6.06 9.93
CA LYS A 148 -12.43 -5.61 9.74
C LYS A 148 -12.58 -4.64 8.57
N LEU A 149 -11.61 -3.75 8.34
CA LEU A 149 -11.59 -2.89 7.16
C LEU A 149 -11.36 -3.71 5.88
N ALA A 150 -10.43 -4.68 5.92
CA ALA A 150 -10.18 -5.59 4.81
C ALA A 150 -11.43 -6.41 4.43
N ALA A 151 -12.16 -6.96 5.41
CA ALA A 151 -13.41 -7.67 5.15
C ALA A 151 -14.46 -6.78 4.46
N THR A 152 -14.54 -5.50 4.86
CA THR A 152 -15.44 -4.53 4.23
C THR A 152 -15.06 -4.29 2.77
N PHE A 153 -13.77 -4.12 2.49
CA PHE A 153 -13.25 -3.97 1.14
C PHE A 153 -13.57 -5.20 0.28
N ILE A 154 -13.25 -6.40 0.76
CA ILE A 154 -13.41 -7.66 0.04
C ILE A 154 -14.88 -7.92 -0.31
N ASN A 155 -15.78 -7.82 0.67
CA ASN A 155 -17.21 -8.00 0.42
C ASN A 155 -17.72 -7.05 -0.67
N THR A 156 -17.36 -5.77 -0.58
CA THR A 156 -17.85 -4.76 -1.53
C THR A 156 -17.39 -5.04 -2.97
N ILE A 157 -16.11 -5.38 -3.17
CA ILE A 157 -15.57 -5.67 -4.51
C ILE A 157 -16.15 -6.97 -5.08
N GLN A 158 -16.24 -8.03 -4.27
CA GLN A 158 -16.74 -9.34 -4.72
C GLN A 158 -18.24 -9.36 -5.01
N GLU A 159 -19.05 -8.58 -4.28
CA GLU A 159 -20.47 -8.38 -4.60
C GLU A 159 -20.69 -7.79 -6.01
N ALA A 160 -19.68 -7.09 -6.56
CA ALA A 160 -19.72 -6.54 -7.91
C ALA A 160 -19.20 -7.50 -9.00
N GLY A 161 -18.88 -8.75 -8.65
CA GLY A 161 -18.40 -9.79 -9.58
C GLY A 161 -16.90 -9.73 -9.88
N ILE A 162 -16.12 -8.98 -9.08
CA ILE A 162 -14.67 -8.85 -9.23
C ILE A 162 -14.00 -9.58 -8.05
N GLY A 163 -13.05 -10.46 -8.32
CA GLY A 163 -12.30 -11.15 -7.27
C GLY A 163 -11.34 -10.21 -6.55
N THR A 164 -11.04 -10.53 -5.29
CA THR A 164 -9.96 -9.88 -4.53
C THR A 164 -8.88 -10.87 -4.20
N CYS A 165 -7.64 -10.37 -4.09
CA CYS A 165 -6.50 -11.12 -3.61
C CYS A 165 -5.89 -10.43 -2.38
N VAL A 166 -6.29 -10.87 -1.19
CA VAL A 166 -5.77 -10.32 0.07
C VAL A 166 -4.29 -10.68 0.24
N LYS A 167 -3.45 -9.69 0.62
CA LYS A 167 -1.98 -9.83 0.56
C LYS A 167 -1.23 -9.16 1.73
N HIS A 168 -0.03 -9.60 2.10
CA HIS A 168 0.71 -10.77 1.60
C HIS A 168 0.81 -11.78 2.74
N PHE A 169 0.38 -13.01 2.49
CA PHE A 169 0.22 -14.07 3.49
C PHE A 169 1.55 -14.85 3.68
N VAL A 170 2.31 -14.63 4.75
CA VAL A 170 2.07 -13.72 5.88
C VAL A 170 3.39 -13.08 6.37
N ALA A 171 3.28 -12.02 7.18
CA ALA A 171 4.40 -11.35 7.85
C ALA A 171 5.44 -10.71 6.92
N ASN A 172 5.00 -10.25 5.74
CA ASN A 172 5.80 -9.38 4.89
C ASN A 172 5.75 -7.94 5.43
N ASP A 173 6.27 -7.75 6.64
CA ASP A 173 6.15 -6.51 7.42
C ASP A 173 7.38 -5.59 7.23
N GLN A 174 8.35 -5.99 6.40
CA GLN A 174 9.51 -5.20 5.99
C GLN A 174 9.93 -5.52 4.53
N GLU A 175 10.51 -4.54 3.85
CA GLU A 175 10.96 -4.69 2.46
C GLU A 175 12.42 -5.14 2.37
N THR A 176 13.23 -4.80 3.37
CA THR A 176 14.64 -5.15 3.45
C THR A 176 14.79 -6.66 3.38
N ARG A 177 15.39 -7.13 2.28
CA ARG A 177 15.65 -8.54 2.01
C ARG A 177 14.40 -9.43 2.03
N ARG A 178 13.20 -8.89 1.74
CA ARG A 178 11.91 -9.60 1.70
C ARG A 178 11.90 -10.94 0.94
N PHE A 179 12.74 -11.10 -0.08
CA PHE A 179 12.87 -12.34 -0.86
C PHE A 179 13.63 -13.47 -0.14
N PHE A 180 14.27 -13.19 0.98
CA PHE A 180 15.19 -14.12 1.65
C PHE A 180 15.00 -14.16 3.16
N ILE A 181 14.54 -13.05 3.74
CA ILE A 181 14.40 -12.87 5.18
C ILE A 181 13.53 -13.97 5.79
N ASP A 182 13.98 -14.50 6.92
CA ASP A 182 13.27 -15.46 7.75
C ASP A 182 12.75 -14.79 9.00
N GLU A 183 11.44 -14.64 9.04
CA GLU A 183 10.70 -14.07 10.16
C GLU A 183 10.52 -15.16 11.23
N LYS A 184 11.27 -15.06 12.32
CA LYS A 184 11.15 -15.93 13.50
C LYS A 184 10.07 -15.38 14.42
N ILE A 185 8.89 -15.97 14.33
CA ILE A 185 7.68 -15.51 15.00
C ILE A 185 7.19 -16.57 15.99
N PRO A 186 7.05 -16.25 17.30
CA PRO A 186 6.40 -17.15 18.25
C PRO A 186 4.95 -17.43 17.85
N ASP A 187 4.47 -18.67 18.03
CA ASP A 187 3.15 -19.13 17.58
C ASP A 187 2.00 -18.22 18.02
N ARG A 188 1.99 -17.81 19.30
CA ARG A 188 0.99 -16.84 19.80
C ARG A 188 1.02 -15.51 19.06
N ALA A 189 2.19 -14.97 18.76
CA ALA A 189 2.32 -13.72 17.99
C ALA A 189 1.93 -13.90 16.52
N LEU A 190 2.29 -15.06 15.93
CA LEU A 190 1.86 -15.43 14.59
C LEU A 190 0.33 -15.46 14.50
N ARG A 191 -0.35 -15.98 15.52
CA ARG A 191 -1.81 -16.07 15.59
C ARG A 191 -2.51 -14.76 15.92
N GLU A 192 -2.05 -14.05 16.95
CA GLU A 192 -2.71 -12.85 17.47
C GLU A 192 -2.37 -11.57 16.68
N ILE A 193 -1.25 -11.54 15.96
CA ILE A 193 -0.80 -10.34 15.24
C ILE A 193 -0.80 -10.58 13.72
N ALA A 194 0.07 -11.49 13.24
CA ALA A 194 0.33 -11.59 11.80
C ALA A 194 -0.81 -12.28 11.02
N LEU A 195 -1.37 -13.36 11.54
CA LEU A 195 -2.48 -14.10 10.92
C LEU A 195 -3.86 -13.52 11.24
N GLN A 196 -4.02 -12.83 12.37
CA GLN A 196 -5.33 -12.32 12.80
C GLN A 196 -6.05 -11.44 11.76
N PRO A 197 -5.42 -10.49 11.04
CA PRO A 197 -6.13 -9.72 10.02
C PRO A 197 -6.63 -10.61 8.87
N PHE A 198 -5.86 -11.63 8.46
CA PHE A 198 -6.29 -12.60 7.45
C PHE A 198 -7.41 -13.50 7.97
N GLN A 199 -7.34 -13.96 9.23
CA GLN A 199 -8.39 -14.76 9.85
C GLN A 199 -9.72 -14.00 9.86
N ILE A 200 -9.70 -12.74 10.29
CA ILE A 200 -10.89 -11.88 10.32
C ILE A 200 -11.40 -11.64 8.90
N ALA A 201 -10.53 -11.29 7.94
CA ALA A 201 -10.92 -11.08 6.55
C ALA A 201 -11.54 -12.34 5.94
N ILE A 202 -10.92 -13.50 6.10
CA ILE A 202 -11.43 -14.77 5.57
C ILE A 202 -12.77 -15.14 6.19
N ARG A 203 -12.89 -15.08 7.51
CA ARG A 203 -14.14 -15.42 8.21
C ARG A 203 -15.28 -14.48 7.82
N ASP A 204 -15.01 -13.19 7.73
CA ASP A 204 -16.05 -12.16 7.57
C ASP A 204 -16.34 -11.83 6.09
N SER A 205 -15.56 -12.34 5.13
CA SER A 205 -15.73 -11.99 3.71
C SER A 205 -15.37 -13.05 2.67
N ASN A 206 -14.78 -14.19 3.06
CA ASN A 206 -14.45 -15.30 2.17
C ASN A 206 -13.81 -14.87 0.83
N PRO A 207 -12.60 -14.26 0.86
CA PRO A 207 -11.93 -13.77 -0.35
C PRO A 207 -11.72 -14.92 -1.34
N TRP A 208 -11.86 -14.65 -2.63
CA TRP A 208 -11.70 -15.66 -3.67
C TRP A 208 -10.24 -16.07 -3.87
N SER A 209 -9.31 -15.20 -3.48
CA SER A 209 -7.89 -15.51 -3.53
C SER A 209 -7.07 -14.87 -2.40
N VAL A 210 -5.91 -15.47 -2.11
CA VAL A 210 -4.87 -15.00 -1.18
C VAL A 210 -3.53 -15.00 -1.91
N MET A 211 -2.72 -13.96 -1.71
CA MET A 211 -1.35 -13.90 -2.24
C MET A 211 -0.35 -14.27 -1.15
N THR A 212 0.54 -15.24 -1.41
CA THR A 212 1.60 -15.58 -0.46
C THR A 212 2.67 -14.50 -0.43
N ALA A 213 3.21 -14.22 0.75
CA ALA A 213 4.36 -13.35 0.94
C ALA A 213 5.65 -13.90 0.31
N TYR A 214 6.62 -13.00 0.11
CA TYR A 214 7.96 -13.35 -0.38
C TYR A 214 8.83 -14.05 0.67
N ASN A 215 8.72 -13.64 1.93
CA ASN A 215 9.62 -14.04 3.01
C ASN A 215 9.39 -15.48 3.48
N LYS A 216 10.32 -15.95 4.30
CA LYS A 216 10.13 -17.15 5.10
C LYS A 216 9.47 -16.78 6.43
N VAL A 217 8.73 -17.73 6.97
CA VAL A 217 8.29 -17.73 8.37
C VAL A 217 8.83 -19.00 8.99
N ASN A 218 9.52 -18.86 10.13
CA ASN A 218 10.06 -19.97 10.91
C ASN A 218 10.86 -21.00 10.08
N GLY A 219 11.61 -20.54 9.07
CA GLY A 219 12.52 -21.34 8.25
C GLY A 219 11.98 -21.78 6.88
N THR A 220 10.69 -21.56 6.58
CA THR A 220 10.07 -22.01 5.32
C THR A 220 9.45 -20.83 4.57
N PHE A 221 9.69 -20.76 3.25
CA PHE A 221 9.06 -19.75 2.39
C PHE A 221 7.54 -19.88 2.43
N CYS A 222 6.83 -18.74 2.57
CA CYS A 222 5.36 -18.74 2.64
C CYS A 222 4.71 -19.46 1.44
N SER A 223 5.32 -19.33 0.25
CA SER A 223 4.88 -19.99 -0.99
C SER A 223 4.95 -21.53 -0.99
N GLY A 224 5.59 -22.14 0.01
CA GLY A 224 5.75 -23.58 0.16
C GLY A 224 5.55 -24.05 1.60
N HIS A 225 4.79 -23.30 2.40
CA HIS A 225 4.66 -23.54 3.84
C HIS A 225 3.39 -24.34 4.14
N ASP A 226 3.52 -25.67 4.29
CA ASP A 226 2.39 -26.58 4.53
C ASP A 226 1.51 -26.17 5.73
N PHE A 227 2.12 -25.80 6.86
CA PHE A 227 1.36 -25.33 8.02
C PHE A 227 0.48 -24.11 7.69
N LEU A 228 1.02 -23.10 7.01
CA LEU A 228 0.25 -21.90 6.66
C LEU A 228 -0.84 -22.23 5.62
N LEU A 229 -0.48 -22.93 4.55
CA LEU A 229 -1.35 -23.09 3.38
C LEU A 229 -2.32 -24.27 3.49
N GLN A 230 -1.97 -25.34 4.20
CA GLN A 230 -2.85 -26.49 4.43
C GLN A 230 -3.46 -26.47 5.81
N ASP A 231 -2.66 -26.42 6.87
CA ASP A 231 -3.19 -26.56 8.23
C ASP A 231 -4.04 -25.35 8.62
N VAL A 232 -3.51 -24.13 8.50
CA VAL A 232 -4.23 -22.91 8.86
C VAL A 232 -5.34 -22.59 7.86
N LEU A 233 -5.01 -22.36 6.58
CA LEU A 233 -6.01 -21.92 5.60
C LEU A 233 -7.10 -22.97 5.34
N ARG A 234 -6.73 -24.22 5.07
CA ARG A 234 -7.67 -25.26 4.59
C ARG A 234 -8.33 -26.02 5.73
N LYS A 235 -7.56 -26.51 6.71
CA LYS A 235 -8.09 -27.39 7.77
C LYS A 235 -8.72 -26.60 8.92
N GLU A 236 -8.03 -25.58 9.42
CA GLU A 236 -8.49 -24.82 10.59
C GLU A 236 -9.55 -23.79 10.22
N TRP A 237 -9.30 -22.95 9.20
CA TRP A 237 -10.23 -21.90 8.78
C TRP A 237 -11.28 -22.38 7.77
N GLY A 238 -11.09 -23.55 7.17
CA GLY A 238 -12.03 -24.10 6.20
C GLY A 238 -12.12 -23.29 4.91
N TRP A 239 -11.12 -22.48 4.59
CA TRP A 239 -11.09 -21.64 3.40
C TRP A 239 -10.52 -22.41 2.21
N ASP A 240 -11.23 -22.42 1.09
CA ASP A 240 -10.91 -23.23 -0.10
C ASP A 240 -10.71 -22.38 -1.38
N GLY A 241 -10.46 -21.08 -1.22
CA GLY A 241 -10.13 -20.18 -2.34
C GLY A 241 -8.71 -20.38 -2.88
N LEU A 242 -8.38 -19.67 -3.96
CA LEU A 242 -7.12 -19.82 -4.70
C LEU A 242 -5.95 -19.15 -3.98
N VAL A 243 -4.82 -19.84 -3.85
CA VAL A 243 -3.56 -19.25 -3.38
C VAL A 243 -2.67 -18.95 -4.58
N MET A 244 -2.28 -17.69 -4.76
CA MET A 244 -1.32 -17.26 -5.77
C MET A 244 -0.01 -16.80 -5.15
N SER A 245 1.10 -16.89 -5.89
CA SER A 245 2.35 -16.29 -5.44
C SER A 245 2.29 -14.77 -5.59
N ASP A 246 3.06 -14.06 -4.77
CA ASP A 246 3.54 -12.73 -5.17
C ASP A 246 4.43 -12.85 -6.44
N TRP A 247 4.70 -11.75 -7.13
CA TRP A 247 5.38 -11.75 -8.42
C TRP A 247 6.79 -12.31 -8.30
N PHE A 248 7.06 -13.45 -8.95
CA PHE A 248 8.30 -14.23 -8.84
C PHE A 248 8.53 -14.86 -7.46
N GLY A 249 7.52 -14.88 -6.59
CA GLY A 249 7.56 -15.43 -5.24
C GLY A 249 7.35 -16.94 -5.15
N THR A 250 7.48 -17.68 -6.26
CA THR A 250 7.41 -19.15 -6.25
C THR A 250 8.81 -19.72 -6.05
N ASN A 251 9.07 -20.22 -4.84
CA ASN A 251 10.41 -20.64 -4.43
C ASN A 251 10.70 -22.13 -4.61
N SER A 252 9.88 -22.93 -5.27
CA SER A 252 10.17 -24.35 -5.52
C SER A 252 9.20 -24.98 -6.52
N VAL A 253 9.53 -26.17 -7.05
CA VAL A 253 8.63 -26.90 -7.95
C VAL A 253 7.67 -27.78 -7.15
N VAL A 254 8.19 -28.78 -6.43
CA VAL A 254 7.40 -29.80 -5.74
C VAL A 254 6.86 -29.33 -4.38
N PRO A 255 7.67 -28.73 -3.47
CA PRO A 255 7.15 -28.26 -2.19
C PRO A 255 6.01 -27.25 -2.33
N SER A 256 6.12 -26.28 -3.25
CA SER A 256 5.09 -25.25 -3.42
C SER A 256 3.74 -25.81 -3.87
N VAL A 257 3.72 -26.73 -4.84
CA VAL A 257 2.45 -27.33 -5.30
C VAL A 257 1.85 -28.25 -4.24
N LYS A 258 2.67 -28.99 -3.47
CA LYS A 258 2.19 -29.83 -2.36
C LYS A 258 1.63 -29.01 -1.20
N ALA A 259 2.24 -27.86 -0.91
CA ALA A 259 1.73 -26.91 0.08
C ALA A 259 0.41 -26.27 -0.34
N GLY A 260 0.05 -26.31 -1.63
CA GLY A 260 -1.18 -25.72 -2.15
C GLY A 260 -1.01 -24.30 -2.67
N LEU A 261 0.18 -23.94 -3.16
CA LEU A 261 0.36 -22.77 -4.03
C LEU A 261 -0.20 -23.07 -5.41
N ASP A 262 -1.41 -22.58 -5.67
CA ASP A 262 -2.20 -22.96 -6.84
C ASP A 262 -1.74 -22.25 -8.13
N LEU A 263 -1.35 -20.97 -8.06
CA LEU A 263 -1.01 -20.15 -9.23
C LEU A 263 0.34 -19.44 -9.05
N GLU A 264 1.33 -19.78 -9.90
CA GLU A 264 2.60 -19.06 -10.04
C GLU A 264 2.39 -17.77 -10.86
N MET A 265 2.69 -16.61 -10.27
CA MET A 265 2.68 -15.31 -10.97
C MET A 265 4.06 -14.66 -10.92
N PRO A 266 4.43 -13.87 -11.96
CA PRO A 266 3.78 -13.78 -13.27
C PRO A 266 4.28 -14.87 -14.23
N GLY A 267 3.78 -14.81 -15.47
CA GLY A 267 4.45 -15.44 -16.61
C GLY A 267 5.69 -14.65 -17.09
N PRO A 268 6.50 -15.23 -18.00
CA PRO A 268 6.40 -16.59 -18.50
C PRO A 268 6.76 -17.63 -17.42
N ILE A 269 6.25 -18.85 -17.61
CA ILE A 269 6.34 -19.99 -16.69
C ILE A 269 7.79 -20.28 -16.27
N ARG A 270 8.03 -20.52 -14.96
CA ARG A 270 9.37 -20.83 -14.43
C ARG A 270 9.43 -22.11 -13.61
N ARG A 271 8.62 -22.22 -12.56
CA ARG A 271 8.62 -23.37 -11.63
C ARG A 271 7.59 -24.41 -12.03
N ARG A 272 6.57 -24.02 -12.80
CA ARG A 272 5.58 -24.92 -13.38
C ARG A 272 6.04 -25.42 -14.77
N GLY A 273 5.10 -25.74 -15.65
CA GLY A 273 5.39 -26.18 -17.02
C GLY A 273 6.26 -27.45 -17.06
N LYS A 274 7.34 -27.41 -17.87
CA LYS A 274 8.23 -28.58 -18.08
C LYS A 274 8.78 -29.16 -16.77
N HIS A 275 9.05 -28.32 -15.77
CA HIS A 275 9.65 -28.76 -14.51
C HIS A 275 8.66 -29.56 -13.66
N LEU A 276 7.41 -29.11 -13.59
CA LEU A 276 6.37 -29.84 -12.86
C LEU A 276 5.96 -31.13 -13.58
N ILE A 277 5.91 -31.11 -14.92
CA ILE A 277 5.67 -32.31 -15.72
C ILE A 277 6.76 -33.35 -15.50
N GLU A 278 8.03 -32.94 -15.48
CA GLU A 278 9.16 -33.84 -15.22
C GLU A 278 9.11 -34.39 -13.78
N ALA A 279 8.84 -33.55 -12.79
CA ALA A 279 8.68 -34.00 -11.40
C ALA A 279 7.55 -35.02 -11.24
N PHE A 280 6.43 -34.84 -11.95
CA PHE A 280 5.34 -35.83 -12.00
C PHE A 280 5.80 -37.14 -12.63
N ARG A 281 6.48 -37.10 -13.79
CA ARG A 281 7.00 -38.31 -14.47
C ARG A 281 8.00 -39.09 -13.62
N GLN A 282 8.75 -38.40 -12.75
CA GLN A 282 9.66 -39.01 -11.79
C GLN A 282 8.97 -39.51 -10.50
N GLY A 283 7.66 -39.31 -10.34
CA GLY A 283 6.90 -39.74 -9.16
C GLY A 283 7.14 -38.86 -7.92
N LEU A 284 7.66 -37.64 -8.09
CA LEU A 284 7.92 -36.71 -6.98
C LEU A 284 6.66 -35.97 -6.51
N VAL A 285 5.65 -35.87 -7.37
CA VAL A 285 4.35 -35.24 -7.11
C VAL A 285 3.23 -36.06 -7.76
N ASP A 286 2.14 -36.27 -7.01
CA ASP A 286 0.96 -36.95 -7.53
C ASP A 286 0.09 -35.98 -8.34
N GLU A 287 -0.61 -36.49 -9.35
CA GLU A 287 -1.54 -35.69 -10.16
C GLU A 287 -2.64 -35.03 -9.31
N SER A 288 -3.00 -35.62 -8.16
CA SER A 288 -4.00 -35.07 -7.25
C SER A 288 -3.67 -33.67 -6.72
N PHE A 289 -2.39 -33.33 -6.53
CA PHE A 289 -1.98 -31.97 -6.15
C PHE A 289 -2.17 -30.98 -7.29
N ILE A 290 -1.86 -31.41 -8.52
CA ILE A 290 -2.03 -30.63 -9.75
C ILE A 290 -3.53 -30.40 -10.00
N ASP A 291 -4.35 -31.44 -9.84
CA ASP A 291 -5.80 -31.41 -9.98
C ASP A 291 -6.46 -30.47 -8.97
N ALA A 292 -6.03 -30.51 -7.71
CA ALA A 292 -6.55 -29.62 -6.67
C ALA A 292 -6.29 -28.14 -7.01
N SER A 293 -5.08 -27.81 -7.46
CA SER A 293 -4.74 -26.43 -7.83
C SER A 293 -5.42 -25.98 -9.13
N ALA A 294 -5.47 -26.84 -10.16
CA ALA A 294 -6.18 -26.54 -11.40
C ALA A 294 -7.68 -26.33 -11.16
N THR A 295 -8.29 -27.10 -10.25
CA THR A 295 -9.69 -26.92 -9.83
C THR A 295 -9.91 -25.52 -9.27
N ARG A 296 -9.05 -25.02 -8.38
CA ARG A 296 -9.19 -23.67 -7.80
C ARG A 296 -9.02 -22.54 -8.81
N VAL A 297 -8.13 -22.72 -9.79
CA VAL A 297 -7.99 -21.77 -10.93
C VAL A 297 -9.29 -21.75 -11.75
N LEU A 298 -9.87 -22.91 -12.03
CA LEU A 298 -11.13 -23.03 -12.76
C LEU A 298 -12.32 -22.47 -11.97
N GLU A 299 -12.39 -22.71 -10.66
CA GLU A 299 -13.42 -22.12 -9.80
C GLU A 299 -13.34 -20.60 -9.78
N LEU A 300 -12.14 -20.03 -9.68
CA LEU A 300 -11.95 -18.58 -9.75
C LEU A 300 -12.41 -18.03 -11.11
N LEU A 301 -12.06 -18.71 -12.20
CA LEU A 301 -12.49 -18.35 -13.56
C LEU A 301 -14.02 -18.38 -13.70
N HIS A 302 -14.68 -19.34 -13.05
CA HIS A 302 -16.14 -19.40 -13.02
C HIS A 302 -16.75 -18.23 -12.22
N LYS A 303 -16.22 -17.96 -11.02
CA LYS A 303 -16.68 -16.88 -10.14
C LYS A 303 -16.56 -15.49 -10.77
N THR A 304 -15.55 -15.26 -11.61
CA THR A 304 -15.40 -14.01 -12.37
C THR A 304 -16.31 -13.94 -13.61
N GLY A 305 -17.10 -14.98 -13.89
CA GLY A 305 -18.00 -15.07 -15.04
C GLY A 305 -17.30 -15.42 -16.36
N LYS A 306 -15.99 -15.64 -16.36
CA LYS A 306 -15.21 -15.94 -17.59
C LYS A 306 -15.53 -17.31 -18.18
N SER A 307 -16.11 -18.22 -17.40
CA SER A 307 -16.56 -19.53 -17.91
C SER A 307 -17.68 -19.42 -18.94
N SER A 308 -18.39 -18.29 -18.98
CA SER A 308 -19.46 -18.02 -19.95
C SER A 308 -18.96 -17.33 -21.23
N ILE A 309 -17.66 -17.00 -21.32
CA ILE A 309 -17.07 -16.25 -22.44
C ILE A 309 -15.75 -16.94 -22.89
N PRO A 310 -15.81 -18.15 -23.48
CA PRO A 310 -14.65 -18.98 -23.78
C PRO A 310 -13.61 -18.29 -24.67
N ASP A 311 -14.05 -17.50 -25.64
CA ASP A 311 -13.20 -16.75 -26.58
C ASP A 311 -13.10 -15.26 -26.21
N TRP A 312 -13.18 -14.93 -24.91
CA TRP A 312 -13.03 -13.54 -24.48
C TRP A 312 -11.71 -12.96 -24.99
N LYS A 313 -11.84 -11.79 -25.62
CA LYS A 313 -10.74 -10.95 -26.04
C LYS A 313 -10.82 -9.68 -25.23
N GLU A 314 -9.68 -9.30 -24.67
CA GLU A 314 -9.57 -8.10 -23.88
C GLU A 314 -9.85 -6.86 -24.75
N GLY A 315 -10.76 -6.03 -24.26
CA GLY A 315 -11.05 -4.72 -24.81
C GLY A 315 -9.95 -3.70 -24.49
N GLN A 316 -10.05 -2.53 -25.10
CA GLN A 316 -9.17 -1.41 -24.78
C GLN A 316 -9.51 -0.84 -23.40
N GLU A 317 -8.49 -0.70 -22.54
CA GLU A 317 -8.62 -0.01 -21.25
C GLU A 317 -9.02 1.46 -21.41
N LYS A 318 -9.82 1.97 -20.47
CA LYS A 318 -10.32 3.35 -20.48
C LYS A 318 -9.94 4.10 -19.20
N ALA A 319 -9.80 5.42 -19.35
CA ALA A 319 -9.62 6.37 -18.26
C ALA A 319 -10.92 7.16 -18.05
N ASP A 320 -11.77 6.68 -17.15
CA ASP A 320 -13.10 7.26 -16.91
C ASP A 320 -13.08 8.21 -15.70
N ASP A 321 -12.69 9.47 -15.93
CA ASP A 321 -12.56 10.49 -14.87
C ASP A 321 -13.90 11.19 -14.54
N LEU A 322 -14.69 10.57 -13.66
CA LEU A 322 -16.06 10.99 -13.34
C LEU A 322 -16.16 11.96 -12.13
N PRO A 323 -16.97 13.03 -12.19
CA PRO A 323 -17.13 13.99 -11.08
C PRO A 323 -17.60 13.37 -9.75
N GLU A 324 -18.42 12.32 -9.78
CA GLU A 324 -18.87 11.58 -8.60
C GLU A 324 -17.72 10.83 -7.92
N HIS A 325 -16.81 10.22 -8.70
CA HIS A 325 -15.63 9.57 -8.16
C HIS A 325 -14.73 10.59 -7.47
N ARG A 326 -14.51 11.75 -8.10
CA ARG A 326 -13.74 12.86 -7.50
C ARG A 326 -14.29 13.28 -6.14
N LYS A 327 -15.62 13.41 -6.01
CA LYS A 327 -16.27 13.74 -4.73
C LYS A 327 -16.04 12.67 -3.66
N ILE A 328 -16.16 11.39 -4.02
CA ILE A 328 -15.89 10.27 -3.11
C ILE A 328 -14.44 10.30 -2.64
N LEU A 329 -13.48 10.43 -3.56
CA LEU A 329 -12.06 10.46 -3.25
C LEU A 329 -11.67 11.67 -2.40
N ARG A 330 -12.21 12.85 -2.70
CA ARG A 330 -11.99 14.07 -1.89
C ARG A 330 -12.57 13.91 -0.48
N ARG A 331 -13.75 13.30 -0.32
CA ARG A 331 -14.34 13.01 0.99
C ARG A 331 -13.48 12.02 1.78
N ALA A 332 -13.12 10.89 1.15
CA ALA A 332 -12.25 9.89 1.76
C ALA A 332 -10.92 10.50 2.20
N ALA A 333 -10.34 11.36 1.36
CA ALA A 333 -9.11 12.05 1.67
C ALA A 333 -9.24 12.98 2.88
N THR A 334 -10.30 13.79 2.90
CA THR A 334 -10.56 14.75 3.98
C THR A 334 -10.85 14.05 5.31
N GLU A 335 -11.58 12.94 5.29
CA GLU A 335 -11.90 12.16 6.49
C GLU A 335 -10.72 11.35 7.03
N GLY A 336 -9.68 11.12 6.21
CA GLY A 336 -8.43 10.46 6.64
C GLY A 336 -7.41 11.42 7.25
N ILE A 337 -7.53 12.73 7.01
CA ILE A 337 -6.63 13.74 7.60
C ILE A 337 -6.80 13.76 9.13
N VAL A 338 -5.67 13.70 9.84
CA VAL A 338 -5.64 13.72 11.31
C VAL A 338 -5.05 15.05 11.80
N LEU A 339 -5.83 15.80 12.58
CA LEU A 339 -5.34 16.97 13.30
C LEU A 339 -4.65 16.50 14.59
N LEU A 340 -3.33 16.64 14.67
CA LEU A 340 -2.53 16.14 15.80
C LEU A 340 -2.36 17.18 16.91
N LYS A 341 -2.24 18.46 16.54
CA LYS A 341 -2.08 19.58 17.47
C LYS A 341 -2.78 20.81 16.91
N ASN A 342 -3.41 21.60 17.77
CA ASN A 342 -3.99 22.92 17.44
C ASN A 342 -4.03 23.82 18.70
N SER A 343 -2.86 24.06 19.29
CA SER A 343 -2.73 24.66 20.64
C SER A 343 -3.15 26.13 20.75
N THR A 344 -3.09 26.88 19.65
CA THR A 344 -3.46 28.31 19.61
C THR A 344 -4.83 28.55 18.96
N ASN A 345 -5.57 27.49 18.62
CA ASN A 345 -6.82 27.56 17.84
C ASN A 345 -6.66 28.34 16.53
N ILE A 346 -5.50 28.26 15.88
CA ILE A 346 -5.26 28.87 14.57
C ILE A 346 -6.08 28.20 13.46
N LEU A 347 -6.40 26.91 13.63
CA LEU A 347 -7.26 26.16 12.73
C LEU A 347 -8.70 26.05 13.28
N PRO A 348 -9.74 26.13 12.43
CA PRO A 348 -9.66 26.40 10.99
C PRO A 348 -9.26 27.86 10.71
N LEU A 349 -8.57 28.08 9.60
CA LEU A 349 -8.19 29.42 9.15
C LEU A 349 -9.43 30.26 8.87
N SER A 350 -9.58 31.37 9.58
CA SER A 350 -10.63 32.38 9.40
C SER A 350 -10.03 33.77 9.17
N ASP A 351 -10.87 34.74 8.78
CA ASP A 351 -10.52 36.16 8.74
C ASP A 351 -9.30 36.50 7.84
N LEU A 352 -9.26 35.88 6.67
CA LEU A 352 -8.10 35.94 5.76
C LEU A 352 -8.04 37.20 4.87
N ASN A 353 -9.06 38.07 4.89
CA ASN A 353 -9.04 39.28 4.06
C ASN A 353 -7.86 40.19 4.44
N GLY A 354 -7.08 40.59 3.43
CA GLY A 354 -5.87 41.41 3.59
C GLY A 354 -4.66 40.65 4.15
N LYS A 355 -4.78 39.36 4.48
CA LYS A 355 -3.69 38.55 5.03
C LYS A 355 -2.76 38.03 3.94
N THR A 356 -1.49 37.89 4.28
CA THR A 356 -0.49 37.19 3.46
C THR A 356 -0.20 35.82 4.07
N ILE A 357 -0.26 34.78 3.24
CA ILE A 357 -0.11 33.37 3.63
C ILE A 357 1.06 32.77 2.84
N ALA A 358 2.06 32.27 3.54
CA ALA A 358 3.16 31.53 2.96
C ALA A 358 2.88 30.03 3.01
N VAL A 359 2.72 29.38 1.85
CA VAL A 359 2.68 27.91 1.75
C VAL A 359 4.07 27.44 1.32
N VAL A 360 4.91 27.10 2.29
CA VAL A 360 6.33 26.82 2.09
C VAL A 360 6.67 25.36 2.36
N GLY A 361 7.86 24.93 1.95
CA GLY A 361 8.35 23.56 2.16
C GLY A 361 8.35 22.73 0.88
N PRO A 362 9.13 21.63 0.86
CA PRO A 362 9.43 20.88 -0.35
C PRO A 362 8.19 20.29 -1.02
N ASN A 363 7.13 19.99 -0.25
CA ASN A 363 5.92 19.40 -0.78
C ASN A 363 4.81 20.44 -1.06
N ALA A 364 5.03 21.73 -0.79
CA ALA A 364 4.02 22.77 -0.97
C ALA A 364 3.48 22.84 -2.41
N ALA A 365 4.37 22.76 -3.40
CA ALA A 365 4.01 22.82 -4.82
C ALA A 365 4.19 21.49 -5.56
N ARG A 366 4.28 20.36 -4.84
CA ARG A 366 4.41 19.01 -5.41
C ARG A 366 3.15 18.19 -5.16
N SER A 367 2.87 17.24 -6.05
CA SER A 367 1.75 16.32 -5.91
C SER A 367 2.27 14.95 -5.47
N VAL A 368 2.10 14.63 -4.18
CA VAL A 368 2.52 13.34 -3.59
C VAL A 368 1.28 12.52 -3.27
N ALA A 369 0.77 11.83 -4.29
CA ALA A 369 -0.54 11.16 -4.24
C ALA A 369 -0.51 9.79 -3.53
N THR A 370 0.60 9.06 -3.63
CA THR A 370 0.77 7.70 -3.09
C THR A 370 2.26 7.41 -2.83
N GLY A 371 2.57 6.27 -2.19
CA GLY A 371 3.92 5.73 -2.08
C GLY A 371 4.36 4.99 -3.36
N GLY A 372 5.57 4.45 -3.36
CA GLY A 372 6.19 3.79 -4.52
C GLY A 372 5.88 2.29 -4.64
N GLY A 373 6.15 1.71 -5.81
CA GLY A 373 5.98 0.28 -6.07
C GLY A 373 4.65 -0.09 -6.73
N SER A 374 4.18 -1.31 -6.49
CA SER A 374 2.98 -1.90 -7.09
C SER A 374 1.67 -1.18 -6.78
N SER A 375 1.59 -0.41 -5.69
CA SER A 375 0.41 0.40 -5.36
C SER A 375 0.43 1.80 -6.00
N ASN A 376 1.51 2.15 -6.73
CA ASN A 376 1.59 3.40 -7.48
C ASN A 376 0.91 3.27 -8.86
N LEU A 377 0.35 4.38 -9.34
CA LEU A 377 -0.31 4.47 -10.65
C LEU A 377 -0.30 5.92 -11.18
N ALA A 378 -0.62 6.09 -12.46
CA ALA A 378 -0.82 7.41 -13.06
C ALA A 378 -2.24 7.92 -12.74
N PRO A 379 -2.40 8.97 -11.90
CA PRO A 379 -3.73 9.50 -11.59
C PRO A 379 -4.30 10.28 -12.79
N HIS A 380 -5.63 10.37 -12.91
CA HIS A 380 -6.29 11.17 -13.95
C HIS A 380 -5.82 12.63 -13.98
N TYR A 381 -5.58 13.21 -12.80
CA TYR A 381 -5.01 14.53 -12.63
C TYR A 381 -4.26 14.61 -11.30
N ARG A 382 -3.53 15.69 -11.09
CA ARG A 382 -2.72 15.92 -9.89
C ARG A 382 -3.08 17.28 -9.30
N THR A 383 -3.38 17.30 -8.00
CA THR A 383 -3.52 18.54 -7.22
C THR A 383 -2.27 18.76 -6.36
N THR A 384 -1.94 20.02 -6.08
CA THR A 384 -0.88 20.39 -5.14
C THR A 384 -1.48 21.12 -3.94
N PRO A 385 -0.84 21.06 -2.76
CA PRO A 385 -1.25 21.83 -1.59
C PRO A 385 -1.38 23.33 -1.89
N TYR A 386 -0.34 23.93 -2.48
CA TYR A 386 -0.30 25.36 -2.76
C TYR A 386 -1.42 25.83 -3.70
N GLU A 387 -1.59 25.19 -4.86
CA GLU A 387 -2.60 25.66 -5.83
C GLU A 387 -4.02 25.51 -5.27
N SER A 388 -4.27 24.44 -4.52
CA SER A 388 -5.59 24.18 -3.93
C SER A 388 -5.90 25.16 -2.79
N ILE A 389 -4.93 25.39 -1.88
CA ILE A 389 -5.06 26.38 -0.80
C ILE A 389 -5.25 27.77 -1.39
N LYS A 390 -4.40 28.16 -2.35
CA LYS A 390 -4.49 29.48 -3.02
C LYS A 390 -5.85 29.70 -3.65
N SER A 391 -6.33 28.73 -4.44
CA SER A 391 -7.62 28.83 -5.12
C SER A 391 -8.77 29.04 -4.12
N GLN A 392 -8.85 28.19 -3.09
CA GLN A 392 -9.94 28.27 -2.10
C GLN A 392 -9.84 29.48 -1.17
N VAL A 393 -8.62 29.91 -0.80
CA VAL A 393 -8.41 31.14 -0.04
C VAL A 393 -8.86 32.35 -0.86
N MET A 394 -8.48 32.43 -2.13
CA MET A 394 -8.86 33.57 -2.99
C MET A 394 -10.36 33.59 -3.28
N GLU A 395 -11.03 32.45 -3.28
CA GLU A 395 -12.50 32.37 -3.37
C GLU A 395 -13.17 32.93 -2.09
N LYS A 396 -12.69 32.56 -0.90
CA LYS A 396 -13.27 33.00 0.38
C LYS A 396 -12.84 34.41 0.82
N ALA A 397 -11.64 34.83 0.44
CA ALA A 397 -11.00 36.08 0.83
C ALA A 397 -10.21 36.67 -0.35
N PRO A 398 -10.87 37.35 -1.31
CA PRO A 398 -10.24 37.82 -2.55
C PRO A 398 -9.08 38.81 -2.38
N THR A 399 -8.95 39.42 -1.20
CA THR A 399 -7.86 40.37 -0.88
C THR A 399 -6.66 39.70 -0.21
N ALA A 400 -6.76 38.41 0.12
CA ALA A 400 -5.64 37.63 0.65
C ALA A 400 -4.57 37.41 -0.43
N LYS A 401 -3.32 37.27 0.01
CA LYS A 401 -2.18 36.92 -0.86
C LYS A 401 -1.64 35.57 -0.43
N VAL A 402 -1.56 34.61 -1.35
CA VAL A 402 -0.96 33.30 -1.09
C VAL A 402 0.29 33.15 -1.93
N GLN A 403 1.40 32.80 -1.30
CA GLN A 403 2.72 32.67 -1.91
C GLN A 403 3.33 31.30 -1.60
N THR A 404 4.31 30.87 -2.39
CA THR A 404 4.98 29.59 -2.16
C THR A 404 6.48 29.64 -2.41
N HIS A 405 7.21 28.84 -1.66
CA HIS A 405 8.63 28.58 -1.84
C HIS A 405 8.99 27.22 -1.24
N ALA A 406 9.76 26.39 -1.95
CA ALA A 406 10.09 25.05 -1.44
C ALA A 406 11.06 25.11 -0.25
N GLY A 407 11.98 26.09 -0.26
CA GLY A 407 12.97 26.33 0.79
C GLY A 407 14.12 25.32 0.76
N ILE A 408 13.83 24.04 0.55
CA ILE A 408 14.80 22.95 0.53
C ILE A 408 14.49 21.96 -0.58
N LEU A 409 15.49 21.15 -0.95
CA LEU A 409 15.34 20.00 -1.82
C LEU A 409 15.31 18.72 -0.98
N THR A 410 14.45 17.77 -1.35
CA THR A 410 14.23 16.52 -0.61
C THR A 410 14.26 15.27 -1.49
N HIS A 411 14.73 15.39 -2.73
CA HIS A 411 14.77 14.26 -3.66
C HIS A 411 15.67 13.14 -3.13
N ARG A 412 15.19 11.88 -3.18
CA ARG A 412 16.02 10.71 -2.87
C ARG A 412 17.04 10.49 -3.98
N TYR A 413 16.55 10.55 -5.21
CA TYR A 413 17.34 10.43 -6.44
C TYR A 413 17.32 11.75 -7.21
N THR A 414 18.31 12.00 -8.08
CA THR A 414 18.27 13.18 -8.96
C THR A 414 16.98 13.13 -9.78
N PRO A 415 16.15 14.20 -9.83
CA PRO A 415 14.86 14.18 -10.52
C PRO A 415 14.95 13.72 -11.97
N LEU A 416 13.87 13.14 -12.49
CA LEU A 416 13.77 12.82 -13.91
C LEU A 416 13.83 14.09 -14.77
N VAL A 417 14.30 13.95 -16.01
CA VAL A 417 14.33 15.04 -16.99
C VAL A 417 12.93 15.60 -17.20
N ASP A 418 12.77 16.92 -17.02
CA ASP A 418 11.51 17.63 -17.26
C ASP A 418 11.08 17.47 -18.74
N PRO A 419 9.89 16.93 -19.04
CA PRO A 419 9.37 16.83 -20.40
C PRO A 419 9.40 18.15 -21.19
N ALA A 420 9.35 19.31 -20.51
CA ALA A 420 9.40 20.61 -21.17
C ALA A 420 10.79 20.98 -21.73
N ILE A 421 11.86 20.27 -21.34
CA ILE A 421 13.22 20.52 -21.82
C ILE A 421 13.81 19.36 -22.62
N MET A 422 13.11 18.22 -22.71
CA MET A 422 13.52 17.08 -23.50
C MET A 422 12.64 16.88 -24.72
N ARG A 423 13.21 16.36 -25.81
CA ARG A 423 12.45 15.92 -26.98
C ARG A 423 13.05 14.71 -27.65
N ASN A 424 12.16 13.89 -28.21
CA ASN A 424 12.51 12.82 -29.11
C ASN A 424 13.08 13.43 -30.41
N PRO A 425 14.30 13.05 -30.82
CA PRO A 425 14.97 13.66 -31.97
C PRO A 425 14.28 13.37 -33.32
N GLU A 426 13.50 12.29 -33.42
CA GLU A 426 12.79 11.92 -34.66
C GLU A 426 11.38 12.53 -34.73
N THR A 427 10.65 12.51 -33.62
CA THR A 427 9.25 12.97 -33.61
C THR A 427 9.08 14.43 -33.20
N GLY A 428 10.08 15.02 -32.55
CA GLY A 428 10.02 16.36 -31.95
C GLY A 428 9.12 16.48 -30.72
N LYS A 429 8.44 15.40 -30.30
CA LYS A 429 7.59 15.38 -29.10
C LYS A 429 8.43 15.22 -27.83
N PRO A 430 7.94 15.64 -26.65
CA PRO A 430 8.60 15.34 -25.38
C PRO A 430 8.88 13.84 -25.19
N GLY A 431 10.08 13.52 -24.69
CA GLY A 431 10.48 12.15 -24.36
C GLY A 431 11.73 11.63 -25.07
N PHE A 432 11.95 10.33 -24.96
CA PHE A 432 13.07 9.58 -25.55
C PHE A 432 12.61 8.72 -26.73
N LEU A 433 13.47 8.60 -27.74
CA LEU A 433 13.42 7.55 -28.74
C LEU A 433 14.13 6.31 -28.17
N LEU A 434 13.39 5.23 -27.92
CA LEU A 434 13.95 3.97 -27.42
C LEU A 434 14.01 2.94 -28.55
N SER A 435 15.21 2.49 -28.90
CA SER A 435 15.45 1.53 -29.99
C SER A 435 16.02 0.22 -29.45
N PHE A 436 15.54 -0.92 -29.97
CA PHE A 436 15.95 -2.27 -29.57
C PHE A 436 16.63 -3.03 -30.71
N TYR A 437 17.69 -3.78 -30.40
CA TYR A 437 18.53 -4.47 -31.39
C TYR A 437 18.74 -5.95 -31.01
N ARG A 438 18.71 -6.87 -31.99
CA ARG A 438 18.97 -8.31 -31.82
C ARG A 438 20.47 -8.65 -31.74
N ASN A 439 21.25 -7.77 -31.12
CA ASN A 439 22.67 -7.93 -30.88
C ASN A 439 23.08 -7.09 -29.66
N MET A 440 24.32 -7.22 -29.24
CA MET A 440 24.86 -6.57 -28.04
C MET A 440 25.65 -5.28 -28.32
N SER A 441 25.71 -4.85 -29.59
CA SER A 441 26.54 -3.76 -30.07
C SER A 441 25.74 -2.54 -30.55
N HIS A 442 24.42 -2.52 -30.33
CA HIS A 442 23.53 -1.41 -30.69
C HIS A 442 23.63 -1.01 -32.17
N SER A 443 23.88 -2.01 -33.03
CA SER A 443 24.25 -1.84 -34.44
C SER A 443 23.21 -2.45 -35.38
N GLY A 444 23.14 -1.92 -36.60
CA GLY A 444 22.16 -2.34 -37.61
C GLY A 444 20.79 -1.70 -37.40
N GLU A 445 19.80 -2.16 -38.16
CA GLU A 445 18.43 -1.70 -38.01
C GLU A 445 17.82 -2.20 -36.69
N PRO A 446 17.20 -1.32 -35.88
CA PRO A 446 16.48 -1.75 -34.70
C PRO A 446 15.27 -2.59 -35.11
N PHE A 447 15.04 -3.71 -34.43
CA PHE A 447 13.85 -4.54 -34.70
C PHE A 447 12.57 -3.91 -34.12
N MET A 448 12.73 -2.95 -33.20
CA MET A 448 11.63 -2.17 -32.64
C MET A 448 12.11 -0.80 -32.17
N VAL A 449 11.23 0.19 -32.32
CA VAL A 449 11.46 1.59 -31.91
C VAL A 449 10.20 2.12 -31.23
N GLU A 450 10.37 2.82 -30.11
CA GLU A 450 9.29 3.36 -29.30
C GLU A 450 9.55 4.82 -28.93
N ASN A 451 8.47 5.57 -28.70
CA ASN A 451 8.55 6.88 -28.06
C ASN A 451 8.18 6.75 -26.59
N ARG A 452 9.13 7.00 -25.69
CA ARG A 452 8.93 6.96 -24.23
C ARG A 452 8.78 8.37 -23.67
N PRO A 453 7.70 8.70 -22.94
CA PRO A 453 7.45 10.06 -22.45
C PRO A 453 8.33 10.46 -21.27
N SER A 454 9.11 9.53 -20.72
CA SER A 454 9.89 9.67 -19.48
C SER A 454 11.36 9.31 -19.69
N SER A 455 12.24 9.86 -18.85
CA SER A 455 13.64 9.45 -18.73
C SER A 455 13.86 8.26 -17.79
N HIS A 456 12.76 7.68 -17.26
CA HIS A 456 12.74 6.37 -16.62
C HIS A 456 12.32 5.33 -17.66
N LEU A 457 13.30 4.73 -18.33
CA LEU A 457 13.13 3.83 -19.47
C LEU A 457 13.02 2.39 -18.97
N VAL A 458 11.80 1.97 -18.65
CA VAL A 458 11.49 0.59 -18.23
C VAL A 458 11.25 -0.29 -19.48
N CYS A 459 11.87 -1.47 -19.52
CA CYS A 459 11.84 -2.36 -20.70
C CYS A 459 11.22 -3.75 -20.42
N TYR A 460 10.60 -4.00 -19.26
CA TYR A 460 10.12 -5.35 -18.88
C TYR A 460 8.60 -5.54 -18.93
N ASP A 461 7.83 -4.48 -18.75
CA ASP A 461 6.36 -4.47 -18.73
C ASP A 461 5.72 -4.46 -20.13
N GLY A 462 6.57 -4.42 -21.16
CA GLY A 462 6.25 -4.56 -22.58
C GLY A 462 7.41 -5.21 -23.32
N LEU A 463 7.99 -6.28 -22.75
CA LEU A 463 8.97 -7.07 -23.52
C LEU A 463 8.36 -7.37 -24.89
N PRO A 464 9.10 -7.14 -25.98
CA PRO A 464 8.58 -7.39 -27.31
C PRO A 464 8.08 -8.84 -27.35
N PRO A 465 6.89 -9.13 -27.90
CA PRO A 465 6.37 -10.50 -27.96
C PRO A 465 7.31 -11.48 -28.67
N GLU A 466 8.32 -10.97 -29.37
CA GLU A 466 9.35 -11.76 -30.04
C GLU A 466 10.57 -12.09 -29.15
N LEU A 467 10.68 -11.51 -27.94
CA LEU A 467 11.73 -11.77 -26.95
C LEU A 467 11.23 -12.69 -25.81
N THR A 468 10.57 -13.78 -26.18
CA THR A 468 9.88 -14.68 -25.22
C THR A 468 10.77 -15.77 -24.61
N THR A 469 12.05 -15.84 -24.99
CA THR A 469 12.92 -17.02 -24.72
C THR A 469 14.30 -16.67 -24.15
N GLY A 470 14.44 -15.56 -23.42
CA GLY A 470 15.72 -15.19 -22.79
C GLY A 470 16.82 -14.82 -23.79
N GLU A 471 16.44 -14.47 -25.03
CA GLU A 471 17.34 -13.93 -26.04
C GLU A 471 18.00 -12.64 -25.51
N ARG A 472 19.30 -12.52 -25.71
CA ARG A 472 20.03 -11.31 -25.39
C ARG A 472 19.81 -10.26 -26.48
N TYR A 473 19.52 -9.04 -26.05
CA TYR A 473 19.36 -7.86 -26.89
C TYR A 473 20.09 -6.65 -26.30
N SER A 474 20.19 -5.57 -27.08
CA SER A 474 20.63 -4.26 -26.61
C SER A 474 19.57 -3.20 -26.88
N TYR A 475 19.62 -2.11 -26.13
CA TYR A 475 18.70 -0.99 -26.26
C TYR A 475 19.41 0.35 -26.14
N ARG A 476 18.92 1.33 -26.91
CA ARG A 476 19.45 2.70 -26.94
C ARG A 476 18.31 3.70 -26.77
N GLY A 477 18.37 4.53 -25.72
CA GLY A 477 17.46 5.65 -25.53
C GLY A 477 18.13 6.95 -25.98
N LYS A 478 17.49 7.75 -26.83
CA LYS A 478 18.01 9.05 -27.30
C LYS A 478 17.02 10.19 -27.04
N SER A 479 17.52 11.33 -26.57
CA SER A 479 16.76 12.57 -26.42
C SER A 479 17.66 13.78 -26.69
N ILE A 480 17.06 14.89 -27.13
CA ILE A 480 17.71 16.21 -27.10
C ILE A 480 17.24 16.94 -25.84
N ILE A 481 18.16 17.45 -25.04
CA ILE A 481 17.87 18.28 -23.86
C ILE A 481 18.30 19.73 -24.12
N THR A 482 17.43 20.67 -23.78
CA THR A 482 17.68 22.12 -23.88
C THR A 482 17.48 22.77 -22.50
N PRO A 483 18.53 22.88 -21.66
CA PRO A 483 18.40 23.45 -20.32
C PRO A 483 17.98 24.92 -20.35
N LYS A 484 17.27 25.35 -19.32
CA LYS A 484 16.81 26.74 -19.16
C LYS A 484 17.86 27.62 -18.48
N THR A 485 18.79 27.02 -17.74
CA THR A 485 19.82 27.75 -16.97
C THR A 485 21.24 27.46 -17.48
N THR A 486 22.15 28.41 -17.24
CA THR A 486 23.59 28.23 -17.46
C THR A 486 24.26 27.92 -16.11
N GLY A 487 25.18 26.97 -16.10
CA GLY A 487 25.96 26.63 -14.90
C GLY A 487 26.17 25.15 -14.73
N LEU A 488 26.48 24.74 -13.49
CA LEU A 488 26.79 23.35 -13.16
C LEU A 488 25.50 22.55 -12.92
N HIS A 489 25.14 21.72 -13.89
CA HIS A 489 23.97 20.85 -13.83
C HIS A 489 24.39 19.46 -13.35
N GLU A 490 23.47 18.70 -12.77
CA GLU A 490 23.71 17.32 -12.33
C GLU A 490 22.97 16.34 -13.24
N PHE A 491 23.69 15.36 -13.78
CA PHE A 491 23.13 14.18 -14.41
C PHE A 491 23.28 12.97 -13.48
N SER A 492 22.38 12.01 -13.61
CA SER A 492 22.54 10.71 -12.96
C SER A 492 22.14 9.55 -13.86
N LEU A 493 22.66 8.36 -13.56
CA LEU A 493 22.28 7.11 -14.19
C LEU A 493 22.09 6.02 -13.13
N SER A 494 20.99 5.26 -13.28
CA SER A 494 20.86 3.90 -12.74
C SER A 494 20.44 2.98 -13.88
N SER A 495 20.97 1.76 -13.92
CA SER A 495 20.70 0.80 -14.99
C SER A 495 20.43 -0.60 -14.45
N CYS A 496 19.51 -1.31 -15.09
CA CYS A 496 19.38 -2.75 -14.94
C CYS A 496 20.33 -3.45 -15.91
N GLY A 497 21.56 -3.71 -15.44
CA GLY A 497 22.63 -4.28 -16.28
C GLY A 497 23.70 -3.22 -16.58
N PRO A 498 24.71 -3.55 -17.40
CA PRO A 498 25.69 -2.58 -17.84
C PRO A 498 25.02 -1.43 -18.60
N GLY A 499 25.35 -0.18 -18.29
CA GLY A 499 24.69 0.98 -18.90
C GLY A 499 25.59 2.21 -18.98
N LYS A 500 25.50 2.94 -20.09
CA LYS A 500 26.28 4.15 -20.36
C LYS A 500 25.38 5.35 -20.58
N LEU A 501 25.69 6.45 -19.90
CA LEU A 501 25.11 7.77 -20.17
C LEU A 501 26.11 8.57 -20.99
N ILE A 502 25.68 9.05 -22.15
CA ILE A 502 26.51 9.75 -23.13
C ILE A 502 25.88 11.11 -23.42
N LEU A 503 26.70 12.16 -23.45
CA LEU A 503 26.31 13.53 -23.79
C LEU A 503 27.15 14.03 -24.96
N ASP A 504 26.52 14.40 -26.08
CA ASP A 504 27.20 14.83 -27.32
C ASP A 504 28.35 13.89 -27.74
N GLY A 505 28.11 12.57 -27.66
CA GLY A 505 29.10 11.54 -27.99
C GLY A 505 30.18 11.28 -26.91
N LYS A 506 30.19 12.03 -25.81
CA LYS A 506 31.11 11.80 -24.67
C LYS A 506 30.42 10.98 -23.58
N VAL A 507 31.02 9.86 -23.19
CA VAL A 507 30.58 9.07 -22.03
C VAL A 507 30.74 9.90 -20.75
N LEU A 508 29.65 10.07 -20.01
CA LEU A 508 29.61 10.74 -18.72
C LEU A 508 29.64 9.76 -17.54
N ILE A 509 28.87 8.67 -17.65
CA ILE A 509 28.76 7.60 -16.66
C ILE A 509 28.83 6.26 -17.41
N ASP A 510 29.58 5.31 -16.88
CA ASP A 510 29.74 3.96 -17.43
C ASP A 510 29.60 2.95 -16.28
N ILE A 511 28.39 2.40 -16.14
CA ILE A 511 28.06 1.42 -15.11
C ILE A 511 28.44 0.04 -15.66
N ASP A 512 29.52 -0.53 -15.13
CA ASP A 512 29.82 -1.95 -15.29
C ASP A 512 29.15 -2.73 -14.16
N ARG A 513 28.18 -3.59 -14.50
CA ARG A 513 27.44 -4.34 -13.47
C ARG A 513 28.18 -5.62 -13.11
N HIS A 514 29.01 -5.54 -12.06
CA HIS A 514 29.54 -6.72 -11.39
C HIS A 514 28.48 -7.42 -10.53
N TRP A 515 28.63 -8.73 -10.32
CA TRP A 515 27.59 -9.60 -9.75
C TRP A 515 27.38 -9.40 -8.22
N TRP A 516 28.20 -8.57 -7.59
CA TRP A 516 28.18 -8.29 -6.15
C TRP A 516 27.85 -6.83 -5.79
N SER A 517 27.44 -5.99 -6.76
CA SER A 517 27.10 -4.59 -6.50
C SER A 517 25.96 -4.43 -5.46
N PRO A 518 26.00 -3.43 -4.56
CA PRO A 518 24.90 -3.15 -3.63
C PRO A 518 23.58 -2.95 -4.39
N LYS A 519 22.53 -3.69 -3.99
CA LYS A 519 21.21 -3.55 -4.62
C LYS A 519 20.59 -2.22 -4.23
N SER A 520 20.15 -1.43 -5.21
CA SER A 520 19.38 -0.20 -5.03
C SER A 520 17.90 -0.50 -4.91
N ALA A 521 17.08 0.41 -4.36
CA ALA A 521 15.61 0.31 -4.43
C ALA A 521 15.07 0.50 -5.86
N LEU A 522 15.87 1.11 -6.75
CA LEU A 522 15.48 1.38 -8.14
C LEU A 522 15.21 0.08 -8.90
N PHE A 523 14.20 0.13 -9.78
CA PHE A 523 13.71 -1.01 -10.55
C PHE A 523 13.41 -2.22 -9.65
N MET A 524 12.61 -2.04 -8.59
CA MET A 524 12.18 -3.13 -7.70
C MET A 524 13.34 -4.00 -7.17
N SER A 525 14.42 -3.36 -6.72
CA SER A 525 15.66 -4.03 -6.32
C SER A 525 16.45 -4.75 -7.41
N TYR A 526 16.30 -4.33 -8.67
CA TYR A 526 17.07 -4.84 -9.82
C TYR A 526 18.01 -3.81 -10.44
N GLY A 527 17.88 -2.51 -10.12
CA GLY A 527 18.75 -1.45 -10.63
C GLY A 527 20.06 -1.32 -9.87
N SER A 528 21.06 -0.72 -10.52
CA SER A 528 22.26 -0.22 -9.83
C SER A 528 21.92 0.92 -8.87
N PRO A 529 22.80 1.22 -7.90
CA PRO A 529 22.80 2.53 -7.25
C PRO A 529 22.84 3.66 -8.28
N GLU A 530 22.35 4.84 -7.90
CA GLU A 530 22.41 6.02 -8.74
C GLU A 530 23.84 6.58 -8.73
N GLU A 531 24.47 6.62 -9.90
CA GLU A 531 25.73 7.34 -10.10
C GLU A 531 25.43 8.75 -10.61
N ARG A 532 26.18 9.75 -10.14
CA ARG A 532 25.95 11.16 -10.44
C ARG A 532 27.19 11.83 -11.01
N VAL A 533 26.99 12.78 -11.91
CA VAL A 533 28.06 13.56 -12.52
C VAL A 533 27.59 14.99 -12.76
N GLN A 534 28.48 15.96 -12.53
CA GLN A 534 28.19 17.35 -12.79
C GLN A 534 28.77 17.79 -14.13
N VAL A 535 27.97 18.51 -14.90
CA VAL A 535 28.33 19.01 -16.23
C VAL A 535 27.98 20.48 -16.34
N HIS A 536 28.91 21.29 -16.84
CA HIS A 536 28.62 22.68 -17.14
C HIS A 536 27.82 22.78 -18.44
N MET A 537 26.63 23.36 -18.37
CA MET A 537 25.73 23.52 -19.51
C MET A 537 25.35 24.99 -19.73
N GLN A 538 24.93 25.32 -20.96
CA GLN A 538 24.51 26.66 -21.37
C GLN A 538 23.00 26.68 -21.64
N ALA A 539 22.31 27.66 -21.08
CA ALA A 539 20.88 27.88 -21.32
C ALA A 539 20.59 27.99 -22.82
N GLY A 540 19.54 27.30 -23.27
CA GLY A 540 19.07 27.33 -24.67
C GLY A 540 19.96 26.57 -25.66
N LYS A 541 21.13 26.06 -25.26
CA LYS A 541 21.94 25.18 -26.10
C LYS A 541 21.35 23.77 -26.07
N GLU A 542 21.31 23.12 -27.23
CA GLU A 542 20.86 21.73 -27.35
C GLU A 542 22.01 20.76 -27.09
N TYR A 543 21.69 19.67 -26.40
CA TYR A 543 22.62 18.58 -26.09
C TYR A 543 21.95 17.24 -26.39
N GLU A 544 22.64 16.35 -27.10
CA GLU A 544 22.17 14.98 -27.32
C GLU A 544 22.51 14.13 -26.09
N VAL A 545 21.49 13.54 -25.47
CA VAL A 545 21.64 12.58 -24.37
C VAL A 545 21.28 11.19 -24.87
N VAL A 546 22.19 10.24 -24.62
CA VAL A 546 22.01 8.84 -25.02
C VAL A 546 22.23 7.91 -23.82
N LEU A 547 21.28 7.01 -23.60
CA LEU A 547 21.46 5.79 -22.82
C LEU A 547 21.81 4.65 -23.77
N GLU A 548 22.93 3.96 -23.55
CA GLU A 548 23.21 2.67 -24.17
C GLU A 548 23.27 1.59 -23.09
N SER A 549 22.52 0.51 -23.27
CA SER A 549 22.54 -0.59 -22.32
C SER A 549 22.20 -1.90 -23.02
N ILE A 550 22.46 -3.01 -22.32
CA ILE A 550 22.23 -4.35 -22.82
C ILE A 550 21.34 -5.12 -21.85
N SER A 551 20.52 -6.02 -22.40
CA SER A 551 19.81 -7.02 -21.59
C SER A 551 20.79 -7.79 -20.72
N ARG A 552 20.37 -8.18 -19.54
CA ARG A 552 21.23 -8.93 -18.62
C ARG A 552 21.43 -10.37 -19.08
N GLU A 553 22.51 -10.96 -18.63
CA GLU A 553 22.81 -12.36 -18.91
C GLU A 553 21.87 -13.27 -18.10
N PRO A 554 21.12 -14.18 -18.74
CA PRO A 554 20.41 -15.24 -18.03
C PRO A 554 21.40 -16.04 -17.18
N LYS A 555 21.07 -16.29 -15.91
CA LYS A 555 21.86 -17.22 -15.11
C LYS A 555 21.72 -18.64 -15.68
N PRO A 556 22.80 -19.44 -15.76
CA PRO A 556 22.69 -20.87 -16.08
C PRO A 556 21.81 -21.57 -15.03
N TYR A 557 20.93 -22.47 -15.46
CA TYR A 557 20.03 -23.21 -14.56
C TYR A 557 20.40 -24.69 -14.47
N ASP A 558 20.96 -25.11 -13.34
CA ASP A 558 20.85 -26.48 -12.84
C ASP A 558 19.76 -26.48 -11.75
N LEU A 559 18.53 -26.86 -12.09
CA LEU A 559 17.41 -26.81 -11.16
C LEU A 559 17.38 -28.07 -10.28
N ASP A 560 17.63 -27.89 -8.98
CA ASP A 560 17.16 -28.81 -7.94
C ASP A 560 15.63 -28.69 -7.83
N PHE A 561 14.87 -29.79 -7.84
CA PHE A 561 13.40 -29.76 -7.69
C PHE A 561 12.95 -29.20 -6.32
N MET A 562 13.85 -29.17 -5.34
CA MET A 562 13.70 -28.49 -4.05
C MET A 562 13.91 -26.96 -4.15
N ALA A 563 14.69 -26.53 -5.15
CA ALA A 563 15.29 -25.21 -5.37
C ALA A 563 15.04 -24.14 -4.29
N GLU A 564 15.91 -24.02 -3.28
CA GLU A 564 15.93 -22.88 -2.34
C GLU A 564 16.39 -21.53 -2.96
N LEU A 565 16.49 -21.50 -4.29
CA LEU A 565 16.50 -20.39 -5.26
C LEU A 565 17.52 -19.23 -5.11
N GLU A 566 18.42 -19.13 -6.11
CA GLU A 566 19.06 -17.87 -6.53
C GLU A 566 18.11 -17.04 -7.41
N ARG A 567 17.64 -15.88 -6.91
CA ARG A 567 16.73 -14.94 -7.61
C ARG A 567 17.13 -14.69 -9.07
N GLU A 568 16.19 -14.92 -9.99
CA GLU A 568 16.33 -14.55 -11.39
C GLU A 568 16.08 -13.05 -11.58
N GLU A 569 17.00 -12.45 -12.30
CA GLU A 569 17.04 -11.04 -12.61
C GLU A 569 16.33 -10.80 -13.94
N VAL A 570 15.08 -10.31 -13.93
CA VAL A 570 14.24 -10.19 -15.17
C VAL A 570 13.75 -8.78 -15.60
N GLN A 571 14.10 -7.72 -14.87
CA GLN A 571 13.84 -6.34 -15.29
C GLN A 571 15.01 -5.71 -16.06
N ASP A 572 14.79 -5.14 -17.23
CA ASP A 572 15.79 -4.35 -17.95
C ASP A 572 15.31 -2.90 -18.09
N GLY A 573 16.24 -1.94 -18.22
CA GLY A 573 15.92 -0.52 -18.30
C GLY A 573 17.01 0.39 -17.74
N GLY A 574 16.78 1.70 -17.84
CA GLY A 574 17.66 2.72 -17.26
C GLY A 574 16.92 3.98 -16.86
N ARG A 575 17.37 4.60 -15.77
CA ARG A 575 16.84 5.85 -15.21
C ARG A 575 17.88 6.94 -15.38
N ILE A 576 17.54 7.98 -16.14
CA ILE A 576 18.38 9.17 -16.31
C ILE A 576 17.81 10.30 -15.45
N GLY A 577 18.56 10.73 -14.45
CA GLY A 577 18.24 11.93 -13.68
C GLY A 577 18.91 13.17 -14.28
N PHE A 578 18.25 14.31 -14.15
CA PHE A 578 18.76 15.62 -14.54
C PHE A 578 18.23 16.72 -13.62
N MET A 579 19.14 17.45 -12.97
CA MET A 579 18.81 18.62 -12.15
C MET A 579 19.54 19.84 -12.71
N GLU A 580 18.75 20.84 -13.11
CA GLU A 580 19.28 22.12 -13.55
C GLU A 580 19.97 22.86 -12.41
N ASN A 581 21.08 23.55 -12.72
CA ASN A 581 21.94 24.29 -11.79
C ASN A 581 21.19 24.74 -10.52
N PRO A 582 21.33 24.00 -9.40
CA PRO A 582 20.49 24.22 -8.22
C PRO A 582 20.77 25.56 -7.53
N GLY A 583 21.80 26.29 -7.98
CA GLY A 583 22.15 27.62 -7.49
C GLY A 583 22.71 27.58 -6.07
N ASP A 584 22.54 28.70 -5.36
CA ASP A 584 22.92 28.83 -3.95
C ASP A 584 21.80 28.27 -3.04
N LEU A 585 22.01 27.06 -2.53
CA LEU A 585 21.05 26.36 -1.67
C LEU A 585 20.88 27.02 -0.30
N GLU A 586 21.88 27.75 0.22
CA GLU A 586 21.71 28.52 1.45
C GLU A 586 20.80 29.72 1.21
N LYS A 587 21.00 30.43 0.09
CA LYS A 587 20.08 31.50 -0.29
C LYS A 587 18.67 30.95 -0.50
N TYR A 588 18.53 29.80 -1.17
CA TYR A 588 17.23 29.14 -1.38
C TYR A 588 16.51 28.81 -0.07
N PHE A 589 17.24 28.30 0.93
CA PHE A 589 16.73 28.08 2.28
C PHE A 589 16.22 29.39 2.91
N HIS A 590 17.05 30.42 2.92
CA HIS A 590 16.71 31.70 3.55
C HIS A 590 15.56 32.42 2.82
N ASP A 591 15.44 32.30 1.50
CA ASP A 591 14.32 32.86 0.73
C ASP A 591 12.98 32.26 1.22
N GLY A 592 12.94 30.96 1.49
CA GLY A 592 11.76 30.29 2.06
C GLY A 592 11.43 30.76 3.48
N VAL A 593 12.45 30.89 4.34
CA VAL A 593 12.28 31.39 5.72
C VAL A 593 11.83 32.86 5.72
N ASN A 594 12.41 33.69 4.85
CA ASN A 594 12.04 35.10 4.69
C ASN A 594 10.59 35.25 4.25
N MET A 595 10.12 34.42 3.29
CA MET A 595 8.71 34.42 2.87
C MET A 595 7.76 34.12 4.04
N ALA A 596 8.13 33.17 4.91
CA ALA A 596 7.34 32.88 6.09
C ALA A 596 7.34 34.02 7.12
N ARG A 597 8.50 34.66 7.36
CA ARG A 597 8.63 35.84 8.24
C ARG A 597 7.75 37.00 7.77
N ASP A 598 7.72 37.23 6.46
CA ASP A 598 7.04 38.38 5.85
C ASP A 598 5.53 38.13 5.61
N SER A 599 5.00 36.99 6.10
CA SER A 599 3.60 36.57 6.00
C SER A 599 2.89 36.55 7.36
N ASP A 600 1.57 36.74 7.38
CA ASP A 600 0.77 36.64 8.61
C ASP A 600 0.65 35.20 9.14
N ILE A 601 0.63 34.22 8.21
CA ILE A 601 0.47 32.79 8.48
C ILE A 601 1.49 32.02 7.64
N ALA A 602 2.14 31.01 8.22
CA ALA A 602 3.00 30.08 7.50
C ALA A 602 2.40 28.66 7.55
N ILE A 603 2.24 28.04 6.38
CA ILE A 603 1.83 26.65 6.23
C ILE A 603 3.04 25.90 5.64
N VAL A 604 3.73 25.13 6.48
CA VAL A 604 4.92 24.37 6.11
C VAL A 604 4.50 22.96 5.68
N VAL A 605 4.53 22.68 4.39
CA VAL A 605 4.17 21.38 3.82
C VAL A 605 5.42 20.56 3.55
N VAL A 606 5.61 19.53 4.35
CA VAL A 606 6.77 18.63 4.38
C VAL A 606 6.31 17.18 4.27
N GLY A 607 7.25 16.26 4.10
CA GLY A 607 6.94 14.85 4.06
C GLY A 607 8.00 14.06 3.31
N LYS A 608 7.58 12.85 2.93
CA LYS A 608 8.32 11.95 2.03
C LYS A 608 7.57 11.91 0.70
N ASP A 609 8.00 11.03 -0.18
CA ASP A 609 7.31 10.73 -1.43
C ASP A 609 7.52 9.26 -1.83
N HIS A 610 6.98 8.90 -2.99
CA HIS A 610 7.06 7.57 -3.58
C HIS A 610 8.50 7.04 -3.83
N GLU A 611 9.55 7.86 -3.73
CA GLU A 611 10.92 7.34 -3.78
C GLU A 611 11.42 6.95 -2.38
N TRP A 612 10.96 7.63 -1.32
CA TRP A 612 11.37 7.39 0.06
C TRP A 612 10.57 6.28 0.73
N GLU A 613 9.24 6.29 0.58
CA GLU A 613 8.33 5.24 1.06
C GLU A 613 7.88 4.43 -0.15
N THR A 614 8.57 3.32 -0.39
CA THR A 614 8.39 2.51 -1.58
C THR A 614 8.50 1.03 -1.27
N GLU A 615 7.77 0.24 -2.04
CA GLU A 615 8.08 -1.16 -2.21
C GLU A 615 9.59 -1.36 -2.53
N THR A 616 10.16 -2.43 -1.98
CA THR A 616 11.54 -2.92 -2.10
C THR A 616 12.61 -2.23 -1.26
N SER A 617 12.27 -1.19 -0.50
CA SER A 617 13.21 -0.56 0.44
C SER A 617 12.50 -0.03 1.67
N ASP A 618 12.98 -0.44 2.84
CA ASP A 618 12.63 0.25 4.08
C ASP A 618 13.34 1.60 4.16
N MET A 619 12.82 2.47 5.01
CA MET A 619 13.43 3.74 5.37
C MET A 619 14.61 3.52 6.31
N VAL A 620 15.66 4.32 6.15
CA VAL A 620 16.87 4.24 7.00
C VAL A 620 16.73 5.01 8.32
N SER A 621 15.76 5.92 8.41
CA SER A 621 15.47 6.73 9.61
C SER A 621 14.00 7.17 9.60
N MET A 622 13.47 7.50 10.78
CA MET A 622 12.19 8.20 10.94
C MET A 622 12.27 9.67 10.53
N ASP A 623 13.47 10.23 10.34
CA ASP A 623 13.62 11.64 10.00
C ASP A 623 12.98 12.00 8.65
N LEU A 624 12.58 13.26 8.55
CA LEU A 624 12.21 13.85 7.27
C LEU A 624 13.46 14.04 6.40
N PRO A 625 13.34 13.90 5.06
CA PRO A 625 14.50 14.03 4.17
C PRO A 625 15.21 15.39 4.22
N GLY A 626 16.52 15.38 3.99
CA GLY A 626 17.31 16.60 3.84
C GLY A 626 17.28 17.51 5.07
N ARG A 627 17.12 18.82 4.86
CA ARG A 627 17.09 19.85 5.91
C ARG A 627 15.67 20.16 6.41
N SER A 628 14.72 19.23 6.28
CA SER A 628 13.31 19.48 6.64
C SER A 628 13.12 19.89 8.10
N ASN A 629 13.74 19.21 9.06
CA ASN A 629 13.61 19.58 10.48
C ASN A 629 14.17 20.98 10.74
N GLU A 630 15.36 21.28 10.21
CA GLU A 630 15.98 22.61 10.32
C GLU A 630 15.12 23.71 9.69
N PHE A 631 14.51 23.44 8.53
CA PHE A 631 13.63 24.39 7.85
C PHE A 631 12.38 24.69 8.67
N ILE A 632 11.74 23.67 9.25
CA ILE A 632 10.56 23.85 10.12
C ILE A 632 10.91 24.67 11.35
N GLU A 633 12.02 24.33 12.03
CA GLU A 633 12.52 25.09 13.18
C GLU A 633 12.83 26.55 12.82
N ALA A 634 13.46 26.80 11.67
CA ALA A 634 13.75 28.14 11.21
C ALA A 634 12.47 28.95 10.91
N VAL A 635 11.46 28.32 10.30
CA VAL A 635 10.18 28.96 10.00
C VAL A 635 9.39 29.29 11.27
N VAL A 636 9.22 28.35 12.20
CA VAL A 636 8.44 28.59 13.42
C VAL A 636 9.08 29.68 14.31
N LYS A 637 10.41 29.79 14.31
CA LYS A 637 11.15 30.86 15.01
C LYS A 637 10.85 32.26 14.46
N VAL A 638 10.58 32.40 13.17
CA VAL A 638 10.29 33.71 12.55
C VAL A 638 8.80 33.98 12.37
N ASN A 639 7.95 32.95 12.45
CA ASN A 639 6.50 33.09 12.36
C ASN A 639 5.78 32.19 13.40
N PRO A 640 5.24 32.76 14.49
CA PRO A 640 4.54 31.99 15.51
C PRO A 640 3.17 31.45 15.07
N ASN A 641 2.65 31.90 13.92
CA ASN A 641 1.41 31.40 13.30
C ASN A 641 1.74 30.29 12.27
N THR A 642 2.59 29.35 12.67
CA THR A 642 3.03 28.25 11.82
C THR A 642 2.11 27.03 11.98
N ILE A 643 1.70 26.46 10.85
CA ILE A 643 1.02 25.17 10.72
C ILE A 643 1.95 24.24 9.97
N VAL A 644 2.27 23.08 10.54
CA VAL A 644 3.02 22.04 9.81
C VAL A 644 2.07 20.98 9.29
N VAL A 645 2.16 20.71 7.99
CA VAL A 645 1.43 19.64 7.31
C VAL A 645 2.43 18.57 6.90
N ASN A 646 2.28 17.36 7.44
CA ASN A 646 3.14 16.22 7.13
C ASN A 646 2.46 15.24 6.16
N GLN A 647 3.13 14.94 5.04
CA GLN A 647 2.70 13.97 4.04
C GLN A 647 3.64 12.75 4.05
N THR A 648 3.32 11.76 4.88
CA THR A 648 4.03 10.48 4.97
C THR A 648 3.05 9.35 5.20
N GLY A 649 3.38 8.14 4.77
CA GLY A 649 2.62 6.93 5.09
C GLY A 649 2.98 6.31 6.45
N SER A 650 4.06 6.79 7.07
CA SER A 650 4.61 6.26 8.33
C SER A 650 4.89 7.37 9.34
N PRO A 651 5.11 7.03 10.63
CA PRO A 651 5.52 7.99 11.64
C PRO A 651 6.88 8.63 11.31
N ILE A 652 7.08 9.87 11.77
CA ILE A 652 8.33 10.61 11.61
C ILE A 652 8.84 11.19 12.92
N THR A 653 10.14 11.46 12.99
CA THR A 653 10.73 12.28 14.05
C THR A 653 10.20 13.72 13.94
N MET A 654 9.71 14.30 15.04
CA MET A 654 9.25 15.69 15.08
C MET A 654 9.92 16.48 16.23
N PRO A 655 11.21 16.84 16.12
CA PRO A 655 11.93 17.54 17.19
C PRO A 655 11.34 18.93 17.51
N TRP A 656 10.68 19.55 16.52
CA TRP A 656 10.01 20.85 16.57
C TRP A 656 8.56 20.80 17.07
N SER A 657 8.04 19.62 17.43
CA SER A 657 6.61 19.42 17.74
C SER A 657 6.10 20.28 18.91
N GLU A 658 6.94 20.57 19.91
CA GLU A 658 6.58 21.43 21.05
C GLU A 658 6.44 22.90 20.64
N GLU A 659 7.31 23.39 19.76
CA GLU A 659 7.34 24.79 19.29
C GLU A 659 6.21 25.11 18.30
N VAL A 660 5.81 24.12 17.49
CA VAL A 660 4.80 24.32 16.44
C VAL A 660 3.38 24.37 17.02
N PRO A 661 2.59 25.44 16.74
CA PRO A 661 1.23 25.59 17.25
C PRO A 661 0.24 24.55 16.75
N ALA A 662 0.33 24.17 15.46
CA ALA A 662 -0.60 23.26 14.81
C ALA A 662 0.10 22.25 13.90
N ILE A 663 -0.29 20.99 14.00
CA ILE A 663 0.30 19.87 13.26
C ILE A 663 -0.83 19.05 12.63
N ILE A 664 -0.73 18.84 11.32
CA ILE A 664 -1.65 18.01 10.53
C ILE A 664 -0.87 16.82 9.97
N GLN A 665 -1.36 15.62 10.22
CA GLN A 665 -0.96 14.42 9.48
C GLN A 665 -1.90 14.25 8.28
N ALA A 666 -1.36 14.48 7.08
CA ALA A 666 -2.12 14.45 5.84
C ALA A 666 -1.96 13.14 5.07
N TRP A 667 -1.01 12.26 5.39
CA TRP A 667 -0.77 11.01 4.64
C TRP A 667 -0.49 11.24 3.14
N TYR A 668 -0.74 10.21 2.34
CA TYR A 668 -0.89 10.29 0.89
C TYR A 668 -2.36 10.09 0.51
N GLN A 669 -2.98 11.13 -0.04
CA GLN A 669 -4.44 11.26 -0.19
C GLN A 669 -4.97 11.00 -1.60
N GLY A 670 -4.15 10.43 -2.48
CA GLY A 670 -4.51 10.23 -3.87
C GLY A 670 -4.61 11.54 -4.65
N GLN A 671 -5.41 11.55 -5.71
CA GLN A 671 -5.46 12.67 -6.67
C GLN A 671 -6.06 13.97 -6.10
N GLU A 672 -6.87 13.88 -5.04
CA GLU A 672 -7.56 15.02 -4.40
C GLU A 672 -6.80 15.58 -3.17
N LEU A 673 -5.51 15.26 -3.04
CA LEU A 673 -4.69 15.61 -1.86
C LEU A 673 -4.66 17.12 -1.53
N GLY A 674 -4.54 17.99 -2.53
CA GLY A 674 -4.45 19.42 -2.29
C GLY A 674 -5.80 20.00 -1.89
N ASN A 675 -6.86 19.56 -2.55
CA ASN A 675 -8.22 20.02 -2.34
C ASN A 675 -8.75 19.61 -0.96
N SER A 676 -8.52 18.37 -0.56
CA SER A 676 -8.89 17.85 0.77
C SER A 676 -8.12 18.55 1.89
N LEU A 677 -6.82 18.82 1.71
CA LEU A 677 -6.04 19.59 2.68
C LEU A 677 -6.60 21.02 2.86
N ALA A 678 -6.94 21.69 1.75
CA ALA A 678 -7.55 23.01 1.80
C ALA A 678 -8.94 22.99 2.49
N ASP A 679 -9.73 21.94 2.30
CA ASP A 679 -11.03 21.78 2.98
C ASP A 679 -10.89 21.74 4.51
N VAL A 680 -9.90 20.99 5.01
CA VAL A 680 -9.61 20.92 6.45
C VAL A 680 -9.09 22.27 6.92
N LEU A 681 -8.03 22.80 6.30
CA LEU A 681 -7.40 24.05 6.73
C LEU A 681 -8.37 25.22 6.81
N LEU A 682 -9.31 25.32 5.88
CA LEU A 682 -10.30 26.41 5.80
C LEU A 682 -11.64 26.08 6.50
N GLY A 683 -11.70 24.96 7.23
CA GLY A 683 -12.88 24.54 7.99
C GLY A 683 -14.12 24.25 7.15
N ALA A 684 -13.96 23.97 5.85
CA ALA A 684 -15.04 23.42 5.03
C ALA A 684 -15.42 22.01 5.50
N THR A 685 -14.45 21.28 6.03
CA THR A 685 -14.67 20.03 6.77
C THR A 685 -14.01 20.10 8.13
N ASN A 686 -14.75 19.64 9.15
CA ASN A 686 -14.20 19.42 10.49
C ASN A 686 -13.36 18.11 10.48
N PRO A 687 -12.06 18.14 10.82
CA PRO A 687 -11.23 16.95 10.83
C PRO A 687 -11.79 15.90 11.79
N SER A 688 -11.78 14.65 11.34
CA SER A 688 -12.32 13.51 12.09
C SER A 688 -11.50 12.23 11.91
N GLY A 689 -10.32 12.31 11.28
CA GLY A 689 -9.41 11.18 11.21
C GLY A 689 -8.77 10.91 12.58
N LYS A 690 -8.46 9.65 12.85
CA LYS A 690 -7.71 9.19 14.05
C LYS A 690 -6.55 8.30 13.63
N LEU A 691 -5.40 8.42 14.28
CA LEU A 691 -4.20 7.66 13.94
C LEU A 691 -4.44 6.14 13.98
N PRO A 692 -4.21 5.40 12.87
CA PRO A 692 -4.28 3.94 12.87
C PRO A 692 -2.94 3.30 13.29
N ILE A 693 -1.93 4.11 13.60
CA ILE A 693 -0.59 3.69 14.02
C ILE A 693 -0.06 4.64 15.10
N THR A 694 0.72 4.12 16.04
CA THR A 694 1.33 4.92 17.11
C THR A 694 2.52 5.69 16.56
N PHE A 695 2.64 6.98 16.91
CA PHE A 695 3.80 7.79 16.56
C PHE A 695 4.81 7.77 17.72
N PRO A 696 5.99 7.13 17.57
CA PRO A 696 7.03 7.12 18.60
C PRO A 696 7.59 8.53 18.81
N LYS A 697 8.05 8.84 20.04
CA LYS A 697 8.93 10.00 20.26
C LYS A 697 10.33 9.78 19.67
N ARG A 698 10.82 8.54 19.78
CA ARG A 698 12.13 8.11 19.29
C ARG A 698 12.02 6.73 18.69
N ILE A 699 12.87 6.40 17.71
CA ILE A 699 12.86 5.09 17.07
C ILE A 699 13.18 3.97 18.08
N GLU A 700 14.00 4.25 19.09
CA GLU A 700 14.38 3.33 20.17
C GLU A 700 13.21 2.89 21.06
N ASP A 701 12.13 3.67 21.07
CA ASP A 701 10.92 3.38 21.85
C ASP A 701 9.98 2.42 21.12
N ASN A 702 10.21 2.19 19.81
CA ASN A 702 9.42 1.25 19.02
C ASN A 702 9.76 -0.22 19.37
N PRO A 703 8.75 -1.12 19.46
CA PRO A 703 8.95 -2.53 19.82
C PRO A 703 9.96 -3.29 18.96
N SER A 704 10.11 -2.96 17.67
CA SER A 704 10.98 -3.69 16.75
C SER A 704 12.40 -3.13 16.68
N TYR A 705 12.75 -2.05 17.40
CA TYR A 705 14.04 -1.36 17.24
C TYR A 705 15.25 -2.30 17.34
N GLY A 706 15.26 -3.21 18.32
CA GLY A 706 16.36 -4.15 18.52
C GLY A 706 16.37 -5.35 17.57
N ASN A 707 15.37 -5.49 16.70
CA ASN A 707 15.17 -6.69 15.87
C ASN A 707 14.93 -6.38 14.38
N HIS A 708 15.00 -5.12 13.95
CA HIS A 708 14.85 -4.71 12.55
C HIS A 708 16.17 -4.10 12.05
N PRO A 709 16.62 -4.40 10.81
CA PRO A 709 15.99 -5.25 9.80
C PRO A 709 16.38 -6.73 9.90
N GLY A 710 16.98 -7.14 11.03
CA GLY A 710 17.51 -8.49 11.23
C GLY A 710 18.98 -8.62 10.83
N GLU A 711 19.56 -9.77 11.15
CA GLU A 711 20.96 -10.11 10.87
C GLU A 711 21.03 -11.46 10.15
N ASN A 712 21.91 -11.59 9.15
CA ASN A 712 22.09 -12.83 8.37
C ASN A 712 20.77 -13.39 7.80
N ASP A 713 19.95 -12.51 7.23
CA ASP A 713 18.62 -12.84 6.70
C ASP A 713 17.64 -13.42 7.74
N ILE A 714 17.81 -13.13 9.04
CA ILE A 714 16.91 -13.56 10.12
C ILE A 714 16.43 -12.34 10.93
N VAL A 715 15.12 -12.25 11.12
CA VAL A 715 14.46 -11.27 12.00
C VAL A 715 13.73 -12.03 13.12
N HIS A 716 13.84 -11.54 14.35
CA HIS A 716 13.10 -12.10 15.48
C HIS A 716 11.96 -11.16 15.89
N TYR A 717 10.73 -11.68 16.02
CA TYR A 717 9.60 -10.90 16.55
C TYR A 717 9.67 -10.93 18.09
N GLY A 718 10.72 -10.30 18.62
CA GLY A 718 11.05 -10.30 20.05
C GLY A 718 10.02 -9.58 20.93
N GLU A 719 9.20 -8.70 20.33
CA GLU A 719 8.06 -8.06 20.98
C GLU A 719 6.84 -8.99 21.15
N GLY A 720 6.79 -10.12 20.44
CA GLY A 720 5.68 -11.06 20.48
C GLY A 720 4.33 -10.40 20.18
N ILE A 721 3.36 -10.57 21.09
CA ILE A 721 2.00 -9.99 20.95
C ILE A 721 1.94 -8.48 21.25
N TYR A 722 3.04 -7.88 21.74
CA TYR A 722 3.08 -6.48 22.11
C TYR A 722 3.54 -5.64 20.92
N SER A 723 2.79 -5.68 19.81
CA SER A 723 3.00 -4.81 18.64
C SER A 723 2.23 -3.49 18.79
N GLY A 724 2.78 -2.40 18.25
CA GLY A 724 2.15 -1.07 18.29
C GLY A 724 1.88 -0.56 19.71
N TYR A 725 0.73 0.11 19.91
CA TYR A 725 0.29 0.67 21.20
C TYR A 725 0.34 -0.32 22.37
N ARG A 726 0.17 -1.62 22.11
CA ARG A 726 0.27 -2.69 23.11
C ARG A 726 1.63 -2.67 23.82
N PHE A 727 2.71 -2.39 23.10
CA PHE A 727 4.06 -2.25 23.66
C PHE A 727 4.19 -1.01 24.54
N TYR A 728 3.74 0.13 24.03
CA TYR A 728 3.83 1.41 24.72
C TYR A 728 3.02 1.39 26.03
N ASP A 729 1.87 0.72 26.04
CA ASP A 729 1.08 0.49 27.24
C ASP A 729 1.82 -0.43 28.23
N LEU A 730 2.32 -1.59 27.77
CA LEU A 730 3.05 -2.54 28.61
C LEU A 730 4.26 -1.87 29.28
N ARG A 731 5.03 -1.10 28.51
CA ARG A 731 6.28 -0.48 28.95
C ARG A 731 6.08 0.89 29.61
N LYS A 732 4.85 1.41 29.61
CA LYS A 732 4.51 2.75 30.10
C LYS A 732 5.37 3.85 29.47
N ILE A 733 5.54 3.76 28.14
CA ILE A 733 6.30 4.75 27.35
C ILE A 733 5.31 5.69 26.67
N ASP A 734 5.38 6.99 26.97
CA ASP A 734 4.51 7.97 26.31
C ASP A 734 4.90 8.14 24.83
N PRO A 735 4.03 7.77 23.88
CA PRO A 735 4.27 8.05 22.46
C PRO A 735 4.21 9.56 22.20
N LEU A 736 4.67 9.99 21.03
CA LEU A 736 4.46 11.36 20.59
C LEU A 736 2.97 11.61 20.32
N PHE A 737 2.33 10.68 19.61
CA PHE A 737 0.88 10.62 19.48
C PHE A 737 0.42 9.15 19.58
N PRO A 738 -0.56 8.84 20.44
CA PRO A 738 -1.00 7.46 20.62
C PRO A 738 -1.86 6.96 19.47
N PHE A 739 -1.93 5.63 19.32
CA PHE A 739 -2.93 4.98 18.48
C PHE A 739 -4.34 5.50 18.79
N GLY A 740 -5.12 5.77 17.76
CA GLY A 740 -6.46 6.32 17.88
C GLY A 740 -6.52 7.82 18.15
N ALA A 741 -5.39 8.55 18.24
CA ALA A 741 -5.41 9.99 18.49
C ALA A 741 -5.84 10.80 17.27
N GLY A 742 -6.58 11.89 17.50
CA GLY A 742 -6.92 12.89 16.49
C GLY A 742 -7.92 13.91 17.03
N LEU A 743 -7.63 15.18 16.81
CA LEU A 743 -8.41 16.31 17.27
C LEU A 743 -9.52 16.67 16.27
N SER A 744 -10.47 17.45 16.74
CA SER A 744 -11.56 18.03 15.98
C SER A 744 -11.61 19.56 16.21
N TYR A 745 -12.32 20.29 15.36
CA TYR A 745 -12.70 21.69 15.61
C TYR A 745 -13.86 21.82 16.60
N THR A 746 -14.40 20.70 17.09
CA THR A 746 -15.32 20.65 18.22
C THR A 746 -14.78 19.72 19.32
N THR A 747 -15.52 19.60 20.42
CA THR A 747 -15.15 18.72 21.54
C THR A 747 -16.26 17.72 21.83
N PHE A 748 -15.88 16.54 22.35
CA PHE A 748 -16.81 15.48 22.69
C PHE A 748 -16.57 14.99 24.11
N SER A 749 -17.63 14.50 24.75
CA SER A 749 -17.56 13.78 26.03
C SER A 749 -18.39 12.51 25.99
N TYR A 750 -17.98 11.52 26.76
CA TYR A 750 -18.64 10.21 26.82
C TYR A 750 -19.29 10.02 28.18
N SER A 751 -20.46 9.39 28.19
CA SER A 751 -21.17 9.06 29.42
C SER A 751 -22.09 7.85 29.22
N ASN A 752 -22.66 7.34 30.32
CA ASN A 752 -23.72 6.34 30.27
C ASN A 752 -23.36 5.08 29.42
N ILE A 753 -22.19 4.48 29.68
CA ILE A 753 -21.85 3.20 29.06
C ILE A 753 -22.80 2.10 29.59
N GLN A 754 -23.38 1.33 28.68
CA GLN A 754 -24.34 0.27 28.99
C GLN A 754 -24.00 -1.01 28.23
N LEU A 755 -24.25 -2.14 28.88
CA LEU A 755 -24.14 -3.47 28.28
C LEU A 755 -25.52 -4.10 28.17
N SER A 756 -25.78 -4.77 27.06
CA SER A 756 -26.99 -5.60 26.86
C SER A 756 -27.08 -6.78 27.85
N GLY A 757 -25.97 -7.17 28.47
CA GLY A 757 -25.89 -8.16 29.54
C GLY A 757 -24.52 -8.14 30.23
N ASP A 758 -24.45 -8.71 31.43
CA ASP A 758 -23.23 -8.81 32.25
C ASP A 758 -22.50 -10.16 32.09
N VAL A 759 -23.05 -11.06 31.26
CA VAL A 759 -22.52 -12.40 30.98
C VAL A 759 -22.43 -12.63 29.48
N LEU A 760 -21.24 -12.98 28.97
CA LEU A 760 -21.03 -13.34 27.57
C LEU A 760 -21.56 -14.76 27.30
N PRO A 761 -22.56 -14.93 26.41
CA PRO A 761 -23.04 -16.26 26.05
C PRO A 761 -21.99 -16.99 25.18
N SER A 762 -21.89 -18.32 25.31
CA SER A 762 -20.90 -19.15 24.60
C SER A 762 -20.84 -18.95 23.08
N ASN A 763 -22.01 -18.74 22.47
CA ASN A 763 -22.20 -18.52 21.03
C ASN A 763 -23.03 -17.26 20.78
N GLY A 764 -22.94 -16.28 21.68
CA GLY A 764 -23.69 -15.04 21.59
C GLY A 764 -22.78 -13.83 21.68
N GLU A 765 -23.43 -12.68 21.79
CA GLU A 765 -22.82 -11.37 21.69
C GLU A 765 -23.31 -10.49 22.83
N ILE A 766 -22.46 -9.54 23.25
CA ILE A 766 -22.85 -8.42 24.11
C ILE A 766 -22.73 -7.15 23.27
N GLU A 767 -23.84 -6.45 23.07
CA GLU A 767 -23.81 -5.06 22.62
C GLU A 767 -23.35 -4.16 23.77
N VAL A 768 -22.34 -3.33 23.50
CA VAL A 768 -21.93 -2.19 24.33
C VAL A 768 -22.38 -0.89 23.66
N THR A 769 -22.95 0.01 24.43
CA THR A 769 -23.40 1.32 23.97
C THR A 769 -22.86 2.42 24.88
N VAL A 770 -22.64 3.62 24.35
CA VAL A 770 -22.19 4.79 25.13
C VAL A 770 -22.74 6.06 24.50
N ASP A 771 -23.14 7.02 25.33
CA ASP A 771 -23.61 8.32 24.87
C ASP A 771 -22.42 9.23 24.56
N VAL A 772 -22.45 9.82 23.36
CA VAL A 772 -21.47 10.77 22.83
C VAL A 772 -22.13 12.13 22.71
N ILE A 773 -21.61 13.09 23.47
CA ILE A 773 -22.14 14.45 23.53
C ILE A 773 -21.16 15.37 22.83
N ASN A 774 -21.61 16.14 21.83
CA ASN A 774 -20.81 17.21 21.24
C ASN A 774 -20.92 18.46 22.13
N THR A 775 -19.84 18.76 22.84
CA THR A 775 -19.78 19.85 23.83
C THR A 775 -19.27 21.17 23.24
N GLY A 776 -18.93 21.22 21.95
CA GLY A 776 -18.50 22.44 21.27
C GLY A 776 -19.62 23.11 20.47
N ASP A 777 -19.21 24.03 19.59
CA ASP A 777 -20.08 24.91 18.80
C ASP A 777 -20.16 24.55 17.31
N ARG A 778 -19.53 23.44 16.92
CA ARG A 778 -19.50 22.95 15.54
C ARG A 778 -19.94 21.50 15.46
N ASP A 779 -20.66 21.18 14.40
CA ASP A 779 -20.94 19.79 14.04
C ASP A 779 -19.62 19.05 13.78
N GLY A 780 -19.57 17.78 14.14
CA GLY A 780 -18.38 16.96 13.95
C GLY A 780 -18.68 15.48 13.93
N LYS A 781 -17.68 14.70 13.54
CA LYS A 781 -17.70 13.24 13.67
C LYS A 781 -16.71 12.84 14.76
N GLU A 782 -17.11 11.89 15.61
CA GLU A 782 -16.25 11.28 16.63
C GLU A 782 -16.14 9.78 16.38
N ILE A 783 -14.98 9.21 16.66
CA ILE A 783 -14.71 7.77 16.59
C ILE A 783 -14.55 7.28 18.03
N VAL A 784 -15.57 6.59 18.51
CA VAL A 784 -15.53 5.92 19.82
C VAL A 784 -14.85 4.58 19.66
N GLN A 785 -13.79 4.34 20.42
CA GLN A 785 -12.98 3.13 20.37
C GLN A 785 -13.29 2.28 21.60
N PHE A 786 -13.64 1.01 21.38
CA PHE A 786 -13.97 0.06 22.45
C PHE A 786 -12.81 -0.89 22.68
N TYR A 787 -12.18 -0.74 23.83
CA TYR A 787 -11.03 -1.53 24.26
C TYR A 787 -11.43 -2.56 25.31
N ILE A 788 -10.86 -3.76 25.21
CA ILE A 788 -11.06 -4.85 26.16
C ILE A 788 -9.79 -5.11 26.97
N ASN A 789 -9.98 -5.32 28.27
CA ASN A 789 -8.98 -5.84 29.19
C ASN A 789 -9.56 -7.01 29.99
N GLN A 790 -8.78 -8.08 30.17
CA GLN A 790 -9.13 -9.18 31.07
C GLN A 790 -8.52 -8.93 32.44
N VAL A 791 -9.32 -9.10 33.50
CA VAL A 791 -8.87 -9.01 34.89
C VAL A 791 -8.15 -10.30 35.28
N ASN A 792 -6.91 -10.20 35.76
CA ASN A 792 -6.07 -11.31 36.23
C ASN A 792 -5.98 -12.51 35.24
N PRO A 793 -5.56 -12.29 33.98
CA PRO A 793 -5.46 -13.37 33.01
C PRO A 793 -4.36 -14.36 33.41
N ARG A 794 -4.55 -15.65 33.09
CA ARG A 794 -3.54 -16.70 33.34
C ARG A 794 -2.28 -16.47 32.51
N LEU A 795 -2.43 -16.11 31.24
CA LEU A 795 -1.31 -15.70 30.38
C LEU A 795 -1.23 -14.18 30.31
N GLY A 796 -0.02 -13.63 30.17
CA GLY A 796 0.16 -12.21 29.92
C GLY A 796 -0.62 -11.75 28.69
N ARG A 797 -1.29 -10.60 28.80
CA ARG A 797 -2.07 -9.96 27.72
C ARG A 797 -1.70 -8.50 27.60
N PRO A 798 -1.95 -7.86 26.44
CA PRO A 798 -1.90 -6.40 26.35
C PRO A 798 -2.77 -5.74 27.41
N VAL A 799 -2.36 -4.57 27.88
CA VAL A 799 -3.12 -3.79 28.87
C VAL A 799 -4.54 -3.52 28.37
N ARG A 800 -4.68 -3.27 27.07
CA ARG A 800 -5.95 -3.09 26.38
C ARG A 800 -5.82 -3.57 24.94
N GLU A 801 -6.92 -4.05 24.37
CA GLU A 801 -6.99 -4.48 22.97
C GLU A 801 -8.24 -3.87 22.32
N LEU A 802 -8.09 -3.23 21.16
CA LEU A 802 -9.23 -2.73 20.38
C LEU A 802 -10.07 -3.91 19.89
N LYS A 803 -11.38 -3.92 20.20
CA LYS A 803 -12.32 -4.96 19.74
C LYS A 803 -13.63 -4.39 19.18
N GLY A 804 -13.74 -3.08 19.04
CA GLY A 804 -14.88 -2.43 18.41
C GLY A 804 -14.64 -0.94 18.23
N TRP A 805 -15.38 -0.32 17.31
CA TRP A 805 -15.42 1.11 17.16
C TRP A 805 -16.72 1.54 16.48
N ASP A 806 -17.09 2.80 16.67
CA ASP A 806 -18.20 3.42 15.96
C ASP A 806 -17.85 4.87 15.59
N LYS A 807 -18.14 5.27 14.35
CA LYS A 807 -17.95 6.64 13.89
C LYS A 807 -19.30 7.34 13.78
N VAL A 808 -19.55 8.28 14.68
CA VAL A 808 -20.84 8.95 14.82
C VAL A 808 -20.75 10.41 14.41
N PHE A 809 -21.73 10.89 13.64
CA PHE A 809 -21.92 12.32 13.39
C PHE A 809 -22.79 12.92 14.50
N VAL A 810 -22.32 14.00 15.12
CA VAL A 810 -22.99 14.63 16.26
C VAL A 810 -23.06 16.13 16.00
N ARG A 811 -24.27 16.70 15.94
CA ARG A 811 -24.42 18.14 15.82
C ARG A 811 -24.00 18.84 17.12
N ALA A 812 -23.63 20.11 17.03
CA ALA A 812 -23.28 20.92 18.20
C ALA A 812 -24.38 20.86 19.28
N GLY A 813 -24.02 20.49 20.51
CA GLY A 813 -24.94 20.36 21.64
C GLY A 813 -25.84 19.11 21.62
N GLU A 814 -25.81 18.27 20.57
CA GLU A 814 -26.57 17.03 20.51
C GLU A 814 -25.85 15.88 21.21
N THR A 815 -26.62 14.85 21.56
CA THR A 815 -26.15 13.56 22.08
C THR A 815 -26.59 12.46 21.12
N VAL A 816 -25.68 11.54 20.78
CA VAL A 816 -25.98 10.33 20.02
C VAL A 816 -25.35 9.12 20.71
N THR A 817 -25.84 7.93 20.42
CA THR A 817 -25.32 6.69 21.02
C THR A 817 -24.40 5.97 20.05
N ALA A 818 -23.14 5.76 20.45
CA ALA A 818 -22.17 4.92 19.75
C ALA A 818 -22.24 3.48 20.24
N ARG A 819 -21.93 2.50 19.37
CA ARG A 819 -22.17 1.08 19.64
C ARG A 819 -21.06 0.16 19.14
N ALA A 820 -20.81 -0.93 19.86
CA ALA A 820 -20.03 -2.05 19.36
C ALA A 820 -20.57 -3.38 19.87
N THR A 821 -20.15 -4.45 19.20
CA THR A 821 -20.52 -5.82 19.57
C THR A 821 -19.30 -6.60 19.98
N LEU A 822 -19.38 -7.26 21.13
CA LEU A 822 -18.34 -8.12 21.70
C LEU A 822 -18.79 -9.57 21.66
N ASP A 823 -17.91 -10.44 21.21
CA ASP A 823 -18.15 -11.87 21.01
C ASP A 823 -16.99 -12.72 21.57
N LYS A 824 -17.03 -14.04 21.32
CA LYS A 824 -15.93 -14.94 21.71
C LYS A 824 -14.57 -14.50 21.15
N VAL A 825 -14.53 -13.91 19.95
CA VAL A 825 -13.30 -13.44 19.28
C VAL A 825 -12.74 -12.24 20.01
N SER A 826 -13.63 -11.39 20.52
CA SER A 826 -13.30 -10.16 21.24
C SER A 826 -12.56 -10.41 22.54
N VAL A 827 -12.83 -11.53 23.21
CA VAL A 827 -12.29 -11.83 24.55
C VAL A 827 -11.25 -12.94 24.59
N SER A 828 -11.07 -13.70 23.50
CA SER A 828 -10.13 -14.82 23.47
C SER A 828 -8.67 -14.38 23.30
N TYR A 829 -7.75 -15.22 23.75
CA TYR A 829 -6.33 -15.17 23.41
C TYR A 829 -5.85 -16.56 22.95
N TRP A 830 -4.74 -16.65 22.21
CA TRP A 830 -4.19 -17.91 21.75
C TRP A 830 -3.29 -18.56 22.82
N ASP A 831 -3.49 -19.84 23.08
CA ASP A 831 -2.67 -20.62 24.01
C ASP A 831 -1.92 -21.74 23.29
N ASP A 832 -0.61 -21.58 23.17
CA ASP A 832 0.32 -22.53 22.54
C ASP A 832 0.28 -23.92 23.20
N ALA A 833 -0.08 -24.02 24.50
CA ALA A 833 -0.14 -25.31 25.18
C ALA A 833 -1.27 -26.21 24.69
N VAL A 834 -2.32 -25.63 24.10
CA VAL A 834 -3.49 -26.36 23.58
C VAL A 834 -3.75 -26.10 22.09
N ASN A 835 -2.99 -25.20 21.46
CA ASN A 835 -3.12 -24.77 20.07
C ASN A 835 -4.55 -24.33 19.71
N LYS A 836 -5.14 -23.49 20.58
CA LYS A 836 -6.51 -22.97 20.41
C LYS A 836 -6.62 -21.55 20.96
N TRP A 837 -7.65 -20.85 20.47
CA TRP A 837 -8.18 -19.67 21.13
C TRP A 837 -8.89 -20.08 22.42
N VAL A 838 -8.57 -19.42 23.53
CA VAL A 838 -9.07 -19.74 24.87
C VAL A 838 -9.79 -18.55 25.48
N ILE A 839 -10.91 -18.84 26.14
CA ILE A 839 -11.53 -17.98 27.14
C ILE A 839 -11.45 -18.73 28.46
N GLU A 840 -10.93 -18.09 29.49
CA GLU A 840 -10.85 -18.67 30.83
C GLU A 840 -12.23 -18.77 31.48
N GLY A 841 -12.43 -19.77 32.35
CA GLY A 841 -13.64 -19.87 33.17
C GLY A 841 -13.63 -18.82 34.28
N ASP A 842 -14.81 -18.32 34.63
CA ASP A 842 -15.01 -17.23 35.58
C ASP A 842 -14.17 -15.97 35.28
N ALA A 843 -13.85 -15.74 33.99
CA ALA A 843 -13.09 -14.58 33.57
C ALA A 843 -13.92 -13.30 33.66
N GLU A 844 -13.33 -12.23 34.20
CA GLU A 844 -13.92 -10.90 34.25
C GLU A 844 -13.19 -9.99 33.24
N PHE A 845 -13.98 -9.17 32.53
CA PHE A 845 -13.49 -8.27 31.50
C PHE A 845 -13.99 -6.85 31.74
N HIS A 846 -13.13 -5.89 31.44
CA HIS A 846 -13.49 -4.48 31.32
C HIS A 846 -13.59 -4.11 29.84
N VAL A 847 -14.68 -3.43 29.48
CA VAL A 847 -14.79 -2.71 28.21
C VAL A 847 -14.78 -1.22 28.47
N THR A 848 -13.86 -0.51 27.81
CA THR A 848 -13.72 0.94 27.91
C THR A 848 -14.05 1.57 26.57
N ALA A 849 -14.98 2.52 26.58
CA ALA A 849 -15.21 3.46 25.48
C ALA A 849 -14.27 4.66 25.64
N ALA A 850 -13.35 4.85 24.69
CA ALA A 850 -12.26 5.81 24.76
C ALA A 850 -12.07 6.54 23.42
N LYS A 851 -11.45 7.73 23.47
CA LYS A 851 -11.20 8.56 22.26
C LYS A 851 -9.88 8.22 21.55
N ASP A 852 -8.98 7.53 22.26
CA ASP A 852 -7.68 7.03 21.81
C ASP A 852 -7.17 5.96 22.79
N SER A 853 -6.03 5.33 22.51
CA SER A 853 -5.49 4.24 23.34
C SER A 853 -4.96 4.67 24.71
N ARG A 854 -4.79 5.97 24.97
CA ARG A 854 -4.30 6.50 26.25
C ARG A 854 -5.39 7.17 27.08
N ASP A 855 -6.59 7.29 26.53
CA ASP A 855 -7.74 7.80 27.26
C ASP A 855 -8.27 6.74 28.24
N GLU A 856 -8.59 7.19 29.46
CA GLU A 856 -9.18 6.34 30.50
C GLU A 856 -10.66 6.06 30.22
N GLY A 857 -11.33 6.94 29.47
CA GLY A 857 -12.67 6.72 28.93
C GLY A 857 -13.74 6.46 29.99
N VAL A 858 -14.78 5.73 29.59
CA VAL A 858 -15.85 5.23 30.48
C VAL A 858 -15.90 3.71 30.37
N THR A 859 -15.94 3.02 31.52
CA THR A 859 -15.77 1.57 31.60
C THR A 859 -17.01 0.86 32.12
N ALA A 860 -17.31 -0.31 31.56
CA ALA A 860 -18.26 -1.30 32.09
C ALA A 860 -17.58 -2.67 32.25
N THR A 861 -18.19 -3.52 33.08
CA THR A 861 -17.66 -4.86 33.40
C THR A 861 -18.64 -5.94 32.98
N PHE A 862 -18.13 -7.04 32.43
CA PHE A 862 -18.89 -8.26 32.15
C PHE A 862 -18.03 -9.51 32.40
N ARG A 863 -18.64 -10.69 32.38
CA ARG A 863 -17.98 -11.96 32.72
C ARG A 863 -18.20 -13.06 31.69
N SER A 864 -17.28 -14.00 31.63
CA SER A 864 -17.44 -15.30 30.97
C SER A 864 -17.35 -16.42 32.01
N PRO A 865 -18.48 -16.98 32.48
CA PRO A 865 -18.49 -17.96 33.57
C PRO A 865 -17.94 -19.32 33.15
N LYS A 866 -17.90 -19.62 31.86
CA LYS A 866 -17.44 -20.91 31.33
C LYS A 866 -16.16 -20.73 30.55
N ALA A 867 -15.28 -21.72 30.65
CA ALA A 867 -14.12 -21.81 29.78
C ALA A 867 -14.56 -22.24 28.37
N PHE A 868 -13.93 -21.66 27.35
CA PHE A 868 -14.17 -22.01 25.95
C PHE A 868 -12.85 -22.21 25.22
N GLN A 869 -12.86 -23.12 24.25
CA GLN A 869 -11.74 -23.33 23.33
C GLN A 869 -12.26 -23.42 21.90
N TRP A 870 -11.61 -22.73 20.96
CA TRP A 870 -12.03 -22.73 19.56
C TRP A 870 -10.84 -22.49 18.60
N ILE A 871 -11.07 -22.77 17.32
CA ILE A 871 -10.10 -22.62 16.23
C ILE A 871 -10.72 -21.79 15.09
N ASN A 872 -12.01 -22.02 14.79
CA ASN A 872 -12.78 -21.33 13.75
C ASN A 872 -13.83 -20.35 14.31
#